data_AF-A0AA88YER7-F1
#
_entry.id   AF-A0AA88YER7-F1
#
_cell.length_a   1.000
_cell.length_b   1.000
_cell.length_c   1.000
_cell.angle_alpha   90.00
_cell.angle_beta   90.00
_cell.angle_gamma   90.00
#
_symmetry.space_group_name_H-M   'P 1'
#
loop_
_entity.id
_entity.type
_entity.pdbx_description
1 polymer ?
#
loop_
_entity_poly.entity_id
_entity_poly.type
_entity_poly.pdbx_seq_one_letter_code
_entity_poly.pdbx_strand_id
1 'polypeptide(L)'
;MSPTPGPSAAATADSPSGTTHQYCCRRCHEAFSSRRDLYNHNMRQHTQQGGGALQPSPYIRGQEPWVNNQALRDVNETNASHILQRHQEGSVTSTYNLPLTNDFSVHEIMEAVEEIYDRQQHAFRLNLNFGLILVNTETGEYRYFIPYSNESLFQRPIYISRRRDLEKLRKRLDRFNIMDYILQQRPNTKWKPVLITNVHFHLYSLNYPLGTSLHLPNYIASLRSIVSLDKDEHNGQPFQDNLCAFRCLAVHRHNKTKLETYTRNYFKQWMDYLQSQDEKEETTNSYQDFVGVGLDQMADFEKCFAINVNIYDLKEDGLAQSIYKSRCQFSETMQLNMYQHHLSYISNFNAYATKYQCRTCDRHFYRICNMYRHQKICTGRTAHQFPGGFYTAPKTIFDKLGDFGIMVPKKDRLFPWFLVYDFEAMLLPVQGEESDKLKWTSKHVPISVSVCSNVENYITPHCIVNPNIDDLVKEMVDHMESIAAAGAELAREKFKGAYEELEAKINDPVSDLGFQDREPTADEVSDRAEALSDLQEELDAYCKQMICLGFNSANYDLNLIKSHIAKYLNLDQVNLFTVKRNNQYACLATNTLKFLDITSYLSPGINYAKFLKAFDVVEDKGFFPYDWLDHIEKLEYPQLPPHAAFYSALKDHNISSDEYRFCQKVWKDNGMCTFKDFLVWYNNLDVGPFVTAVQNLQKYYFERHIDIFKVSISVPGLARQMLFKCGHQAGASFALCNDNNKDLYYTIKDNIIGGPSIIFNRYHQVGKTNIRNDPSKPCKKIVGFDANALYLFCIGQPMPTGPFVRRCLEEQFKPNKTEKYMLAYHWLNWLNHSSGLNIVHKLNQGQEKRVGKYPVDGFDEDSNTIYQFHGCYWHGHRCWLTKSQHGKEKWEAIADKRAKKTERSLIFLNPKATRWLKCESAPFAPGCVSTPD
;
A
#
# COMPACT_ATOMS: atom_id res chain seq x y z
N MET A 1 -58.52 5.03 62.83
CA MET A 1 -59.63 4.86 61.88
C MET A 1 -59.30 3.68 61.00
N SER A 2 -60.01 2.58 61.23
CA SER A 2 -60.08 1.36 60.43
C SER A 2 -60.61 1.69 59.02
N PRO A 3 -60.45 0.79 58.01
CA PRO A 3 -61.26 -0.42 57.95
C PRO A 3 -60.51 -1.69 57.48
N THR A 4 -60.63 -2.73 58.30
CA THR A 4 -60.90 -4.15 57.97
C THR A 4 -62.18 -4.33 57.12
N PRO A 5 -62.61 -5.55 56.73
CA PRO A 5 -61.91 -6.85 56.56
C PRO A 5 -62.34 -7.62 55.29
N GLY A 6 -61.66 -8.74 55.01
CA GLY A 6 -62.29 -9.88 54.30
C GLY A 6 -61.29 -11.02 54.03
N PRO A 7 -61.58 -12.30 54.35
CA PRO A 7 -60.58 -13.22 54.90
C PRO A 7 -60.30 -14.52 54.09
N SER A 8 -59.15 -15.14 54.41
CA SER A 8 -58.77 -16.58 54.55
C SER A 8 -59.55 -17.70 53.83
N ALA A 9 -59.05 -18.90 53.50
CA ALA A 9 -57.75 -19.60 53.44
C ALA A 9 -58.07 -21.09 53.09
N ALA A 10 -57.16 -21.83 52.43
CA ALA A 10 -56.91 -23.29 52.54
C ALA A 10 -55.95 -23.71 51.39
N ALA A 11 -54.67 -24.05 51.59
CA ALA A 11 -54.04 -25.18 52.30
C ALA A 11 -53.82 -26.43 51.41
N THR A 12 -52.54 -26.78 51.20
CA THR A 12 -51.90 -28.11 51.00
C THR A 12 -50.55 -27.90 50.27
N ALA A 13 -49.49 -28.69 50.37
CA ALA A 13 -48.81 -29.40 51.45
C ALA A 13 -47.41 -29.78 50.89
N ASP A 14 -46.42 -29.94 51.78
CA ASP A 14 -45.19 -30.76 51.67
C ASP A 14 -43.87 -30.27 51.00
N SER A 15 -42.92 -29.87 51.88
CA SER A 15 -41.67 -30.59 52.26
C SER A 15 -40.44 -30.62 51.29
N PRO A 16 -39.17 -30.77 51.78
CA PRO A 16 -38.30 -29.60 52.08
C PRO A 16 -36.82 -29.70 51.59
N SER A 17 -36.11 -28.57 51.77
CA SER A 17 -34.64 -28.38 51.90
C SER A 17 -33.76 -28.23 50.64
N GLY A 18 -32.94 -27.16 50.65
CA GLY A 18 -31.84 -26.91 49.72
C GLY A 18 -31.32 -25.47 49.85
N THR A 19 -30.22 -25.29 50.57
CA THR A 19 -29.50 -24.02 50.86
C THR A 19 -29.44 -23.02 49.69
N THR A 20 -29.98 -21.82 49.90
CA THR A 20 -29.89 -20.69 48.98
C THR A 20 -28.51 -20.05 49.04
N HIS A 21 -27.67 -20.31 48.02
CA HIS A 21 -26.48 -19.48 47.77
C HIS A 21 -26.94 -18.05 47.42
N GLN A 22 -26.68 -17.08 48.29
CA GLN A 22 -26.79 -15.65 47.95
C GLN A 22 -25.62 -15.24 47.06
N TYR A 23 -25.92 -14.58 45.94
CA TYR A 23 -24.95 -14.10 44.96
C TYR A 23 -24.67 -12.62 45.19
N CYS A 24 -23.46 -12.24 45.57
CA CYS A 24 -23.14 -10.82 45.82
C CYS A 24 -22.49 -10.14 44.61
N CYS A 25 -22.85 -8.88 44.36
CA CYS A 25 -22.21 -8.03 43.37
C CYS A 25 -20.80 -7.69 43.83
N ARG A 26 -19.78 -8.11 43.06
CA ARG A 26 -18.38 -7.91 43.46
C ARG A 26 -17.92 -6.44 43.41
N ARG A 27 -18.72 -5.51 42.86
CA ARG A 27 -18.38 -4.08 42.75
C ARG A 27 -18.97 -3.21 43.87
N CYS A 28 -20.21 -3.45 44.28
CA CYS A 28 -20.86 -2.70 45.36
C CYS A 28 -21.21 -3.57 46.59
N HIS A 29 -20.91 -4.87 46.52
CA HIS A 29 -21.12 -5.87 47.58
C HIS A 29 -22.59 -6.14 47.98
N GLU A 30 -23.57 -5.67 47.22
CA GLU A 30 -24.99 -6.01 47.43
C GLU A 30 -25.28 -7.49 47.15
N ALA A 31 -26.12 -8.12 47.99
CA ALA A 31 -26.48 -9.53 47.89
C ALA A 31 -27.79 -9.74 47.11
N PHE A 32 -27.80 -10.70 46.19
CA PHE A 32 -28.93 -11.03 45.32
C PHE A 32 -29.38 -12.47 45.53
N SER A 33 -30.69 -12.68 45.53
CA SER A 33 -31.34 -13.97 45.74
C SER A 33 -31.22 -14.92 44.55
N SER A 34 -30.93 -14.41 43.35
CA SER A 34 -30.68 -15.21 42.16
C SER A 34 -29.56 -14.62 41.29
N ARG A 35 -28.88 -15.48 40.52
CA ARG A 35 -27.84 -15.06 39.56
C ARG A 35 -28.38 -14.13 38.47
N ARG A 36 -29.66 -14.28 38.11
CA ARG A 36 -30.36 -13.42 37.14
C ARG A 36 -30.53 -12.00 37.68
N ASP A 37 -30.79 -11.85 38.98
CA ASP A 37 -30.93 -10.54 39.60
C ASP A 37 -29.58 -9.85 39.77
N LEU A 38 -28.53 -10.60 40.10
CA LEU A 38 -27.16 -10.10 40.06
C LEU A 38 -26.76 -9.67 38.64
N TYR A 39 -27.11 -10.45 37.61
CA TYR A 39 -26.87 -10.10 36.21
C TYR A 39 -27.61 -8.82 35.81
N ASN A 40 -28.89 -8.69 36.17
CA ASN A 40 -29.68 -7.49 35.88
C ASN A 40 -29.14 -6.25 36.62
N HIS A 41 -28.68 -6.42 37.86
CA HIS A 41 -28.00 -5.36 38.62
C HIS A 41 -26.72 -4.92 37.92
N ASN A 42 -25.87 -5.87 37.51
CA ASN A 42 -24.66 -5.57 36.73
C ASN A 42 -25.00 -4.86 35.42
N MET A 43 -26.05 -5.28 34.73
CA MET A 43 -26.48 -4.69 33.47
C MET A 43 -27.02 -3.26 33.60
N ARG A 44 -27.66 -2.93 34.73
CA ARG A 44 -28.28 -1.61 34.94
C ARG A 44 -27.37 -0.60 35.62
N GLN A 45 -26.56 -1.05 36.56
CA GLN A 45 -25.75 -0.16 37.42
C GLN A 45 -24.27 -0.12 37.01
N HIS A 46 -23.81 -1.10 36.22
CA HIS A 46 -22.37 -1.32 35.98
C HIS A 46 -21.98 -1.46 34.50
N THR A 47 -22.94 -1.55 33.58
CA THR A 47 -22.70 -1.59 32.13
C THR A 47 -22.66 -0.18 31.58
N GLN A 48 -21.48 0.22 31.09
CA GLN A 48 -21.27 1.47 30.37
C GLN A 48 -21.15 1.14 28.88
N GLN A 49 -21.91 1.80 28.02
CA GLN A 49 -21.60 1.82 26.58
C GLN A 49 -20.50 2.86 26.34
N GLY A 50 -19.38 2.46 25.74
CA GLY A 50 -18.18 3.29 25.54
C GLY A 50 -16.91 2.66 26.12
N GLY A 51 -15.84 3.45 26.26
CA GLY A 51 -14.63 3.01 26.96
C GLY A 51 -14.91 2.89 28.46
N GLY A 52 -14.89 1.67 29.01
CA GLY A 52 -15.18 1.44 30.43
C GLY A 52 -14.17 2.13 31.35
N ALA A 53 -14.61 2.52 32.55
CA ALA A 53 -13.75 3.17 33.55
C ALA A 53 -12.46 2.38 33.87
N LEU A 54 -11.41 3.11 34.28
CA LEU A 54 -10.15 2.51 34.73
C LEU A 54 -10.39 1.64 35.97
N GLN A 55 -9.80 0.45 35.95
CA GLN A 55 -9.84 -0.48 37.07
C GLN A 55 -8.82 -0.09 38.13
N PRO A 56 -9.08 -0.44 39.41
CA PRO A 56 -8.06 -0.33 40.45
C PRO A 56 -6.80 -1.11 40.08
N SER A 57 -5.63 -0.57 40.45
CA SER A 57 -4.35 -1.28 40.30
C SER A 57 -4.38 -2.63 41.02
N PRO A 58 -3.83 -3.72 40.42
CA PRO A 58 -3.80 -5.02 41.05
C PRO A 58 -2.91 -5.06 42.31
N TYR A 59 -2.10 -4.03 42.56
CA TYR A 59 -1.18 -3.95 43.69
C TYR A 59 -1.73 -3.20 44.92
N ILE A 60 -3.02 -2.81 44.97
CA ILE A 60 -3.62 -2.05 46.09
C ILE A 60 -3.51 -2.76 47.46
N ARG A 61 -3.41 -4.09 47.48
CA ARG A 61 -3.27 -4.89 48.71
C ARG A 61 -2.00 -5.75 48.75
N GLY A 62 -1.07 -5.55 47.80
CA GLY A 62 0.15 -6.35 47.63
C GLY A 62 1.41 -5.48 47.58
N GLN A 63 2.59 -6.11 47.54
CA GLN A 63 3.84 -5.39 47.38
C GLN A 63 4.06 -5.02 45.91
N GLU A 64 4.22 -3.72 45.63
CA GLU A 64 4.44 -3.24 44.27
C GLU A 64 5.78 -3.77 43.70
N PRO A 65 5.83 -4.23 42.43
CA PRO A 65 7.05 -4.79 41.85
C PRO A 65 8.17 -3.77 41.65
N TRP A 66 7.87 -2.48 41.82
CA TRP A 66 8.77 -1.35 41.59
C TRP A 66 9.17 -0.62 42.89
N VAL A 67 9.05 -1.25 44.06
CA VAL A 67 9.45 -0.68 45.38
C VAL A 67 10.85 -0.06 45.38
N ASN A 68 11.77 -0.54 44.54
CA ASN A 68 13.13 -0.02 44.39
C ASN A 68 13.47 0.43 42.95
N ASN A 69 12.49 0.71 42.09
CA ASN A 69 12.71 0.98 40.67
C ASN A 69 11.72 2.01 40.11
N GLN A 70 12.05 3.29 40.29
CA GLN A 70 11.20 4.40 39.87
C GLN A 70 10.91 4.40 38.36
N ALA A 71 11.88 4.04 37.52
CA ALA A 71 11.68 4.00 36.06
C ALA A 71 10.65 2.92 35.63
N LEU A 72 10.60 1.79 36.34
CA LEU A 72 9.57 0.76 36.11
C LEU A 72 8.19 1.25 36.55
N ARG A 73 8.13 1.98 37.67
CA ARG A 73 6.91 2.63 38.17
C ARG A 73 6.38 3.64 37.17
N ASP A 74 7.23 4.54 36.69
CA ASP A 74 6.86 5.60 35.75
C ASP A 74 6.26 4.98 34.48
N VAL A 75 6.90 3.97 33.88
CA VAL A 75 6.36 3.30 32.68
C VAL A 75 5.01 2.62 32.94
N ASN A 76 4.78 2.07 34.14
CA ASN A 76 3.48 1.48 34.50
C ASN A 76 2.39 2.56 34.66
N GLU A 77 2.68 3.65 35.37
CA GLU A 77 1.74 4.75 35.65
C GLU A 77 1.38 5.54 34.38
N THR A 78 2.39 5.86 33.57
CA THR A 78 2.26 6.48 32.25
C THR A 78 1.31 5.68 31.36
N ASN A 79 1.49 4.35 31.27
CA ASN A 79 0.61 3.49 30.45
C ASN A 79 -0.63 2.96 31.20
N ALA A 80 -0.99 3.53 32.35
CA ALA A 80 -2.09 3.04 33.19
C ALA A 80 -3.44 3.08 32.47
N SER A 81 -3.65 4.02 31.54
CA SER A 81 -4.84 4.08 30.71
C SER A 81 -5.02 2.79 29.89
N HIS A 82 -3.94 2.23 29.34
CA HIS A 82 -3.97 0.98 28.59
C HIS A 82 -3.96 -0.27 29.48
N ILE A 83 -3.30 -0.20 30.64
CA ILE A 83 -3.18 -1.34 31.56
C ILE A 83 -4.49 -1.53 32.34
N LEU A 84 -5.17 -0.46 32.72
CA LEU A 84 -6.29 -0.47 33.65
C LEU A 84 -7.66 -0.24 32.98
N GLN A 85 -7.73 0.30 31.76
CA GLN A 85 -9.03 0.47 31.07
C GLN A 85 -9.75 -0.86 30.95
N ARG A 86 -10.97 -0.95 31.47
CA ARG A 86 -11.65 -2.24 31.66
C ARG A 86 -12.08 -2.93 30.38
N HIS A 87 -12.61 -2.16 29.45
CA HIS A 87 -13.10 -2.68 28.18
C HIS A 87 -13.34 -1.55 27.20
N GLN A 88 -13.41 -1.92 25.93
CA GLN A 88 -13.90 -1.12 24.84
C GLN A 88 -14.85 -2.00 24.02
N GLU A 89 -16.15 -1.71 24.10
CA GLU A 89 -17.17 -2.45 23.36
C GLU A 89 -17.40 -1.81 21.99
N GLY A 90 -17.37 -2.63 20.95
CA GLY A 90 -17.56 -2.21 19.56
C GLY A 90 -18.64 -3.06 18.87
N SER A 91 -19.13 -2.59 17.72
CA SER A 91 -20.26 -3.25 17.04
C SER A 91 -19.94 -4.64 16.49
N VAL A 92 -18.69 -4.88 16.06
CA VAL A 92 -18.22 -6.15 15.46
C VAL A 92 -17.22 -6.86 16.38
N THR A 93 -16.38 -6.08 17.06
CA THR A 93 -15.33 -6.57 17.95
C THR A 93 -15.33 -5.80 19.26
N SER A 94 -15.26 -6.52 20.36
CA SER A 94 -15.14 -5.94 21.70
C SER A 94 -13.83 -6.41 22.33
N THR A 95 -13.18 -5.53 23.09
CA THR A 95 -11.98 -5.87 23.83
C THR A 95 -12.25 -5.68 25.32
N TYR A 96 -12.02 -6.72 26.11
CA TYR A 96 -12.04 -6.62 27.58
C TYR A 96 -10.62 -6.76 28.10
N ASN A 97 -10.33 -6.15 29.22
CA ASN A 97 -8.99 -6.11 29.76
C ASN A 97 -9.01 -6.39 31.27
N LEU A 98 -8.10 -7.25 31.71
CA LEU A 98 -7.93 -7.62 33.11
C LEU A 98 -6.47 -7.30 33.52
N PRO A 99 -6.24 -6.35 34.45
CA PRO A 99 -4.95 -6.14 35.07
C PRO A 99 -4.50 -7.40 35.82
N LEU A 100 -3.23 -7.78 35.62
CA LEU A 100 -2.63 -8.98 36.19
C LEU A 100 -1.37 -8.61 36.99
N THR A 101 -0.95 -9.55 37.83
CA THR A 101 0.38 -9.56 38.45
C THR A 101 1.21 -10.68 37.83
N ASN A 102 2.53 -10.72 38.05
CA ASN A 102 3.39 -11.80 37.52
C ASN A 102 3.00 -13.20 38.02
N ASP A 103 2.30 -13.30 39.15
CA ASP A 103 1.90 -14.55 39.78
C ASP A 103 0.44 -14.95 39.46
N PHE A 104 -0.13 -14.39 38.38
CA PHE A 104 -1.51 -14.67 37.99
C PHE A 104 -1.75 -16.16 37.73
N SER A 105 -2.93 -16.64 38.09
CA SER A 105 -3.37 -18.01 37.80
C SER A 105 -4.27 -18.10 36.57
N VAL A 106 -4.31 -19.27 35.91
CA VAL A 106 -5.32 -19.56 34.87
C VAL A 106 -6.75 -19.41 35.44
N HIS A 107 -6.91 -19.63 36.75
CA HIS A 107 -8.19 -19.44 37.42
C HIS A 107 -8.67 -17.98 37.37
N GLU A 108 -7.80 -17.00 37.61
CA GLU A 108 -8.12 -15.57 37.50
C GLU A 108 -8.53 -15.17 36.08
N ILE A 109 -7.82 -15.67 35.06
CA ILE A 109 -8.20 -15.46 33.65
C ILE A 109 -9.58 -16.05 33.38
N MET A 110 -9.84 -17.26 33.86
CA MET A 110 -11.14 -17.92 33.65
C MET A 110 -12.28 -17.23 34.40
N GLU A 111 -12.05 -16.66 35.58
CA GLU A 111 -13.06 -15.83 36.27
C GLU A 111 -13.45 -14.61 35.43
N ALA A 112 -12.48 -13.93 34.81
CA ALA A 112 -12.77 -12.82 33.91
C ALA A 112 -13.48 -13.27 32.63
N VAL A 113 -13.12 -14.42 32.05
CA VAL A 113 -13.83 -14.97 30.90
C VAL A 113 -15.27 -15.36 31.24
N GLU A 114 -15.52 -15.90 32.44
CA GLU A 114 -16.88 -16.17 32.92
C GLU A 114 -17.68 -14.87 33.04
N GLU A 115 -17.08 -13.80 33.57
CA GLU A 115 -17.73 -12.49 33.63
C GLU A 115 -18.01 -11.93 32.23
N ILE A 116 -17.06 -12.04 31.31
CA ILE A 116 -17.21 -11.62 29.92
C ILE A 116 -18.33 -12.41 29.23
N TYR A 117 -18.35 -13.74 29.40
CA TYR A 117 -19.39 -14.61 28.87
C TYR A 117 -20.76 -14.24 29.42
N ASP A 118 -20.87 -14.02 30.73
CA ASP A 118 -22.12 -13.60 31.36
C ASP A 118 -22.57 -12.23 30.85
N ARG A 119 -21.66 -11.37 30.35
CA ARG A 119 -21.99 -10.10 29.70
C ARG A 119 -22.39 -10.23 28.22
N GLN A 120 -22.02 -11.31 27.54
CA GLN A 120 -22.32 -11.48 26.13
C GLN A 120 -23.73 -12.05 25.92
N GLN A 121 -24.52 -11.42 25.04
CA GLN A 121 -25.85 -11.91 24.69
C GLN A 121 -25.84 -12.96 23.56
N HIS A 122 -24.74 -13.07 22.82
CA HIS A 122 -24.62 -13.91 21.63
C HIS A 122 -23.33 -14.73 21.63
N ALA A 123 -23.24 -15.73 20.75
CA ALA A 123 -22.00 -16.48 20.53
C ALA A 123 -20.90 -15.56 19.98
N PHE A 124 -19.66 -15.81 20.38
CA PHE A 124 -18.50 -15.01 20.00
C PHE A 124 -17.26 -15.89 19.83
N ARG A 125 -16.28 -15.47 19.03
CA ARG A 125 -14.93 -16.04 19.11
C ARG A 125 -14.11 -15.22 20.07
N LEU A 126 -13.35 -15.91 20.91
CA LEU A 126 -12.46 -15.31 21.88
C LEU A 126 -11.00 -15.59 21.53
N ASN A 127 -10.16 -14.57 21.66
CA ASN A 127 -8.71 -14.70 21.71
C ASN A 127 -8.13 -13.88 22.86
N LEU A 128 -6.88 -14.18 23.24
CA LEU A 128 -6.21 -13.55 24.38
C LEU A 128 -4.85 -12.97 23.95
N ASN A 129 -4.49 -11.81 24.51
CA ASN A 129 -3.22 -11.13 24.27
C ASN A 129 -2.69 -10.56 25.59
N PHE A 130 -1.38 -10.56 25.82
CA PHE A 130 -0.80 -10.08 27.08
C PHE A 130 -0.08 -8.75 26.90
N GLY A 131 -0.36 -7.80 27.79
CA GLY A 131 0.41 -6.57 27.97
C GLY A 131 1.63 -6.82 28.84
N LEU A 132 2.78 -6.28 28.43
CA LEU A 132 4.07 -6.55 29.08
C LEU A 132 4.87 -5.26 29.25
N ILE A 133 5.58 -5.10 30.36
CA ILE A 133 6.71 -4.18 30.44
C ILE A 133 7.99 -4.95 30.15
N LEU A 134 8.72 -4.48 29.15
CA LEU A 134 10.00 -5.02 28.73
C LEU A 134 11.12 -4.13 29.27
N VAL A 135 12.24 -4.74 29.65
CA VAL A 135 13.50 -4.03 29.92
C VAL A 135 14.48 -4.25 28.78
N ASN A 136 15.13 -3.16 28.37
CA ASN A 136 16.27 -3.25 27.49
C ASN A 136 17.49 -3.74 28.28
N THR A 137 17.99 -4.91 27.90
CA THR A 137 19.14 -5.54 28.55
C THR A 137 20.47 -4.80 28.35
N GLU A 138 20.54 -3.83 27.44
CA GLU A 138 21.74 -3.01 27.18
C GLU A 138 21.66 -1.63 27.84
N THR A 139 20.50 -0.96 27.77
CA THR A 139 20.32 0.41 28.29
C THR A 139 19.68 0.48 29.68
N GLY A 140 19.05 -0.61 30.15
CA GLY A 140 18.28 -0.64 31.39
C GLY A 140 16.91 0.05 31.31
N GLU A 141 16.54 0.59 30.15
CA GLU A 141 15.28 1.30 29.95
C GLU A 141 14.07 0.37 29.92
N TYR A 142 12.96 0.82 30.48
CA TYR A 142 11.68 0.11 30.46
C TYR A 142 10.78 0.63 29.34
N ARG A 143 9.99 -0.26 28.74
CA ARG A 143 8.97 0.09 27.76
C ARG A 143 7.74 -0.79 27.91
N TYR A 144 6.57 -0.19 27.84
CA TYR A 144 5.32 -0.92 27.73
C TYR A 144 5.06 -1.42 26.31
N PHE A 145 4.73 -2.70 26.21
CA PHE A 145 4.38 -3.43 25.01
C PHE A 145 2.87 -3.67 25.00
N ILE A 146 2.21 -2.99 24.07
CA ILE A 146 0.74 -2.96 23.96
C ILE A 146 0.29 -4.23 23.23
N PRO A 147 -0.69 -4.98 23.76
CA PRO A 147 -1.23 -6.16 23.09
C PRO A 147 -2.04 -5.76 21.84
N TYR A 148 -1.58 -6.15 20.64
CA TYR A 148 -2.32 -6.00 19.37
C TYR A 148 -2.84 -7.34 18.85
N SER A 149 -3.95 -7.34 18.10
CA SER A 149 -4.66 -8.56 17.62
C SER A 149 -3.81 -9.54 16.80
N ASN A 150 -2.71 -9.07 16.19
CA ASN A 150 -1.80 -9.89 15.38
C ASN A 150 -0.89 -10.82 16.22
N GLU A 151 -0.88 -10.69 17.55
CA GLU A 151 -0.04 -11.47 18.48
C GLU A 151 -0.89 -12.35 19.42
N SER A 152 -2.03 -12.78 18.90
CA SER A 152 -3.01 -13.59 19.61
C SER A 152 -2.43 -14.91 20.13
N LEU A 153 -2.78 -15.28 21.37
CA LEU A 153 -2.40 -16.53 22.03
C LEU A 153 -2.77 -17.76 21.20
N PHE A 154 -3.93 -17.73 20.52
CA PHE A 154 -4.37 -18.81 19.64
C PHE A 154 -4.28 -18.38 18.17
N GLN A 155 -3.67 -19.24 17.34
CA GLN A 155 -3.64 -19.06 15.87
C GLN A 155 -5.04 -18.93 15.25
N ARG A 156 -6.06 -19.54 15.86
CA ARG A 156 -7.46 -19.38 15.49
C ARG A 156 -8.28 -19.04 16.75
N PRO A 157 -9.09 -17.96 16.73
CA PRO A 157 -9.99 -17.61 17.83
C PRO A 157 -10.93 -18.76 18.21
N ILE A 158 -11.19 -18.94 19.51
CA ILE A 158 -12.00 -20.05 20.04
C ILE A 158 -13.47 -19.68 20.02
N TYR A 159 -14.29 -20.49 19.38
CA TYR A 159 -15.75 -20.33 19.36
C TYR A 159 -16.36 -20.63 20.74
N ILE A 160 -17.13 -19.69 21.27
CA ILE A 160 -17.83 -19.80 22.56
C ILE A 160 -19.30 -19.46 22.32
N SER A 161 -20.19 -20.45 22.47
CA SER A 161 -21.64 -20.24 22.37
C SER A 161 -22.43 -20.75 23.57
N ARG A 162 -21.88 -21.73 24.31
CA ARG A 162 -22.51 -22.27 25.53
C ARG A 162 -21.46 -22.28 26.65
N ARG A 163 -21.91 -22.20 27.91
CA ARG A 163 -21.01 -22.18 29.08
C ARG A 163 -20.07 -23.39 29.13
N ARG A 164 -20.51 -24.56 28.63
CA ARG A 164 -19.66 -25.77 28.48
C ARG A 164 -18.44 -25.56 27.58
N ASP A 165 -18.46 -24.60 26.65
CA ASP A 165 -17.31 -24.30 25.78
C ASP A 165 -16.20 -23.57 26.55
N LEU A 166 -16.51 -22.94 27.69
CA LEU A 166 -15.52 -22.37 28.61
C LEU A 166 -14.62 -23.47 29.22
N GLU A 167 -15.14 -24.67 29.42
CA GLU A 167 -14.34 -25.82 29.88
C GLU A 167 -13.29 -26.24 28.85
N LYS A 168 -13.58 -26.08 27.55
CA LYS A 168 -12.63 -26.35 26.47
C LYS A 168 -11.51 -25.30 26.45
N LEU A 169 -11.86 -24.02 26.66
CA LEU A 169 -10.88 -22.95 26.82
C LEU A 169 -9.98 -23.22 28.04
N ARG A 170 -10.57 -23.55 29.19
CA ARG A 170 -9.83 -23.88 30.42
C ARG A 170 -8.82 -25.01 30.18
N LYS A 171 -9.27 -26.14 29.61
CA LYS A 171 -8.38 -27.26 29.27
C LYS A 171 -7.26 -26.88 28.30
N ARG A 172 -7.46 -25.89 27.42
CA ARG A 172 -6.42 -25.39 26.52
C ARG A 172 -5.42 -24.50 27.25
N LEU A 173 -5.89 -23.59 28.11
CA LEU A 173 -5.03 -22.75 28.93
C LEU A 173 -4.19 -23.58 29.92
N ASP A 174 -4.78 -24.60 30.54
CA ASP A 174 -4.08 -25.50 31.48
C ASP A 174 -2.98 -26.34 30.81
N ARG A 175 -3.10 -26.60 29.49
CA ARG A 175 -2.10 -27.36 28.70
C ARG A 175 -1.04 -26.46 28.06
N PHE A 176 -1.25 -25.14 28.06
CA PHE A 176 -0.41 -24.19 27.35
C PHE A 176 0.51 -23.49 28.34
N ASN A 177 1.83 -23.53 28.12
CA ASN A 177 2.76 -22.78 28.97
C ASN A 177 2.73 -21.29 28.58
N ILE A 178 1.82 -20.54 29.21
CA ILE A 178 1.61 -19.12 28.96
C ILE A 178 2.90 -18.32 29.23
N MET A 179 3.67 -18.70 30.25
CA MET A 179 4.92 -18.01 30.59
C MET A 179 5.98 -18.19 29.51
N ASP A 180 6.18 -19.41 29.01
CA ASP A 180 7.11 -19.65 27.89
C ASP A 180 6.70 -18.88 26.63
N TYR A 181 5.40 -18.81 26.35
CA TYR A 181 4.87 -18.02 25.25
C TYR A 181 5.17 -16.53 25.42
N ILE A 182 4.91 -15.97 26.60
CA ILE A 182 5.21 -14.56 26.92
C ILE A 182 6.71 -14.27 26.81
N LEU A 183 7.57 -15.20 27.25
CA LEU A 183 9.03 -15.07 27.14
C LEU A 183 9.52 -15.08 25.68
N GLN A 184 8.76 -15.67 24.76
CA GLN A 184 9.04 -15.71 23.32
C GLN A 184 8.52 -14.47 22.57
N GLN A 185 7.52 -13.77 23.10
CA GLN A 185 6.97 -12.52 22.59
C GLN A 185 7.95 -11.37 22.85
N ARG A 186 8.99 -11.24 22.00
CA ARG A 186 9.97 -10.14 22.07
C ARG A 186 10.23 -9.51 20.69
N PRO A 187 10.28 -8.17 20.57
CA PRO A 187 10.57 -7.50 19.30
C PRO A 187 11.95 -7.87 18.73
N ASN A 188 12.92 -8.16 19.60
CA ASN A 188 14.24 -8.69 19.28
C ASN A 188 14.89 -9.23 20.56
N THR A 189 16.13 -9.74 20.48
CA THR A 189 16.79 -10.34 21.64
C THR A 189 17.05 -9.34 22.78
N LYS A 190 17.14 -8.03 22.51
CA LYS A 190 17.58 -6.98 23.47
C LYS A 190 16.52 -6.64 24.52
N TRP A 191 15.24 -6.84 24.21
CA TRP A 191 14.13 -6.57 25.11
C TRP A 191 13.67 -7.86 25.77
N LYS A 192 13.66 -7.87 27.11
CA LYS A 192 13.18 -9.02 27.90
C LYS A 192 11.95 -8.61 28.70
N PRO A 193 10.88 -9.42 28.75
CA PRO A 193 9.75 -9.15 29.62
C PRO A 193 10.18 -9.21 31.09
N VAL A 194 9.76 -8.20 31.85
CA VAL A 194 10.03 -8.06 33.29
C VAL A 194 8.74 -8.09 34.09
N LEU A 195 7.67 -7.51 33.55
CA LEU A 195 6.38 -7.45 34.22
C LEU A 195 5.26 -7.78 33.25
N ILE A 196 4.38 -8.68 33.63
CA ILE A 196 3.09 -8.91 33.00
C ILE A 196 2.11 -7.97 33.68
N THR A 197 1.48 -7.10 32.89
CA THR A 197 0.65 -6.02 33.44
C THR A 197 -0.82 -6.31 33.33
N ASN A 198 -1.26 -6.97 32.25
CA ASN A 198 -2.66 -7.21 31.96
C ASN A 198 -2.86 -8.22 30.82
N VAL A 199 -4.08 -8.75 30.69
CA VAL A 199 -4.52 -9.59 29.58
C VAL A 199 -5.72 -8.96 28.88
N HIS A 200 -5.63 -8.84 27.55
CA HIS A 200 -6.70 -8.41 26.66
C HIS A 200 -7.43 -9.62 26.09
N PHE A 201 -8.74 -9.62 26.23
CA PHE A 201 -9.68 -10.56 25.64
C PHE A 201 -10.28 -9.92 24.40
N HIS A 202 -9.91 -10.42 23.23
CA HIS A 202 -10.48 -9.97 21.97
C HIS A 202 -11.66 -10.85 21.60
N LEU A 203 -12.85 -10.25 21.57
CA LEU A 203 -14.08 -10.89 21.19
C LEU A 203 -14.45 -10.47 19.78
N TYR A 204 -14.64 -11.45 18.93
CA TYR A 204 -15.24 -11.31 17.62
C TYR A 204 -16.66 -11.79 17.75
N SER A 205 -17.63 -10.88 17.73
CA SER A 205 -19.03 -11.28 17.78
C SER A 205 -19.34 -12.18 16.59
N LEU A 206 -19.83 -13.39 16.84
CA LEU A 206 -19.99 -14.39 15.78
C LEU A 206 -21.37 -14.45 15.19
N ASN A 207 -22.38 -13.95 15.89
CA ASN A 207 -23.74 -13.93 15.41
C ASN A 207 -24.29 -12.51 15.58
N TYR A 208 -24.57 -11.85 14.47
CA TYR A 208 -25.72 -10.96 14.40
C TYR A 208 -26.93 -11.89 14.17
N PRO A 209 -27.79 -12.16 15.17
CA PRO A 209 -29.03 -12.85 14.88
C PRO A 209 -29.89 -11.93 14.02
N LEU A 210 -30.00 -12.26 12.74
CA LEU A 210 -30.79 -11.49 11.79
C LEU A 210 -32.29 -11.64 12.09
N GLY A 211 -32.89 -10.70 12.82
CA GLY A 211 -34.34 -10.64 13.07
C GLY A 211 -34.79 -10.59 14.54
N THR A 212 -34.01 -9.98 15.44
CA THR A 212 -34.57 -9.61 16.76
C THR A 212 -35.40 -8.33 16.64
N SER A 213 -36.50 -8.24 17.40
CA SER A 213 -37.43 -7.09 17.43
C SER A 213 -36.70 -5.76 17.56
N LEU A 214 -36.60 -5.02 16.46
CA LEU A 214 -35.84 -3.78 16.39
C LEU A 214 -36.73 -2.68 15.78
N HIS A 215 -36.82 -1.55 16.47
CA HIS A 215 -37.42 -0.36 15.89
C HIS A 215 -36.38 0.32 14.98
N LEU A 216 -36.64 0.30 13.67
CA LEU A 216 -35.80 1.00 12.71
C LEU A 216 -35.90 2.52 12.96
N PRO A 217 -34.77 3.26 12.92
CA PRO A 217 -34.78 4.71 13.00
C PRO A 217 -35.63 5.36 11.91
N ASN A 218 -36.17 6.55 12.18
CA ASN A 218 -37.04 7.26 11.24
C ASN A 218 -36.40 7.47 9.86
N TYR A 219 -35.09 7.72 9.79
CA TYR A 219 -34.39 7.93 8.52
C TYR A 219 -34.30 6.66 7.65
N ILE A 220 -34.53 5.47 8.22
CA ILE A 220 -34.63 4.19 7.50
C ILE A 220 -36.11 3.81 7.29
N ALA A 221 -36.91 3.90 8.35
CA ALA A 221 -38.31 3.46 8.34
C ALA A 221 -39.24 4.33 7.47
N SER A 222 -38.94 5.62 7.34
CA SER A 222 -39.72 6.55 6.49
C SER A 222 -39.28 6.54 5.01
N LEU A 223 -38.19 5.83 4.69
CA LEU A 223 -37.59 5.83 3.37
C LEU A 223 -38.38 4.91 2.42
N ARG A 224 -39.04 5.48 1.40
CA ARG A 224 -39.89 4.71 0.46
C ARG A 224 -39.14 3.65 -0.36
N SER A 225 -37.81 3.77 -0.45
CA SER A 225 -36.92 2.84 -1.15
C SER A 225 -36.57 1.60 -0.34
N ILE A 226 -36.97 1.53 0.94
CA ILE A 226 -36.73 0.39 1.83
C ILE A 226 -38.08 -0.24 2.21
N VAL A 227 -38.16 -1.56 2.08
CA VAL A 227 -39.22 -2.38 2.68
C VAL A 227 -38.67 -2.87 4.01
N SER A 228 -39.13 -2.26 5.09
CA SER A 228 -38.56 -2.38 6.43
C SER A 228 -38.57 -3.82 6.94
N LEU A 229 -39.70 -4.53 6.83
CA LEU A 229 -39.88 -5.91 7.33
C LEU A 229 -39.61 -6.07 8.84
N ASP A 230 -39.74 -4.99 9.60
CA ASP A 230 -39.59 -4.97 11.06
C ASP A 230 -40.88 -5.42 11.79
N LYS A 231 -42.04 -5.31 11.13
CA LYS A 231 -43.37 -5.64 11.69
C LYS A 231 -44.26 -6.35 10.68
N ASP A 232 -45.20 -7.13 11.19
CA ASP A 232 -46.27 -7.74 10.41
C ASP A 232 -47.35 -6.68 10.08
N GLU A 233 -47.69 -6.54 8.81
CA GLU A 233 -48.64 -5.53 8.32
C GLU A 233 -50.10 -5.82 8.72
N HIS A 234 -50.43 -7.08 9.05
CA HIS A 234 -51.78 -7.46 9.42
C HIS A 234 -52.15 -7.14 10.87
N ASN A 235 -51.18 -7.18 11.78
CA ASN A 235 -51.39 -6.97 13.22
C ASN A 235 -50.52 -5.84 13.82
N GLY A 236 -49.60 -5.27 13.05
CA GLY A 236 -48.70 -4.18 13.47
C GLY A 236 -47.63 -4.58 14.48
N GLN A 237 -47.51 -5.87 14.82
CA GLN A 237 -46.57 -6.37 15.82
C GLN A 237 -45.18 -6.61 15.20
N PRO A 238 -44.09 -6.35 15.94
CA PRO A 238 -42.74 -6.69 15.48
C PRO A 238 -42.56 -8.19 15.26
N PHE A 239 -41.82 -8.58 14.22
CA PHE A 239 -41.40 -9.97 14.09
C PHE A 239 -40.44 -10.34 15.23
N GLN A 240 -40.64 -11.52 15.82
CA GLN A 240 -39.84 -12.03 16.94
C GLN A 240 -38.92 -13.20 16.55
N ASP A 241 -38.80 -13.49 15.25
CA ASP A 241 -38.03 -14.60 14.70
C ASP A 241 -36.89 -14.11 13.79
N ASN A 242 -35.84 -14.93 13.65
CA ASN A 242 -34.64 -14.56 12.90
C ASN A 242 -34.73 -14.85 11.40
N LEU A 243 -35.86 -14.55 10.75
CA LEU A 243 -36.13 -14.92 9.35
C LEU A 243 -36.05 -13.74 8.37
N CYS A 244 -35.50 -12.58 8.74
CA CYS A 244 -35.55 -11.39 7.89
C CYS A 244 -34.84 -11.57 6.53
N ALA A 245 -33.75 -12.34 6.46
CA ALA A 245 -33.09 -12.69 5.18
C ALA A 245 -34.04 -13.43 4.21
N PHE A 246 -34.85 -14.36 4.71
CA PHE A 246 -35.83 -15.10 3.93
C PHE A 246 -37.05 -14.25 3.58
N ARG A 247 -37.47 -13.34 4.47
CA ARG A 247 -38.51 -12.36 4.16
C ARG A 247 -38.07 -11.42 3.06
N CYS A 248 -36.82 -10.96 3.07
CA CYS A 248 -36.25 -10.18 1.97
C CYS A 248 -36.27 -10.95 0.65
N LEU A 249 -35.90 -12.24 0.66
CA LEU A 249 -35.95 -13.10 -0.53
C LEU A 249 -37.39 -13.30 -1.04
N ALA A 250 -38.34 -13.51 -0.12
CA ALA A 250 -39.75 -13.61 -0.45
C ALA A 250 -40.30 -12.33 -1.08
N VAL A 251 -39.96 -11.16 -0.53
CA VAL A 251 -40.31 -9.86 -1.13
C VAL A 251 -39.65 -9.68 -2.50
N HIS A 252 -38.39 -10.09 -2.67
CA HIS A 252 -37.71 -9.96 -3.95
C HIS A 252 -38.40 -10.74 -5.07
N ARG A 253 -38.83 -11.99 -4.80
CA ARG A 253 -39.38 -12.90 -5.81
C ARG A 253 -40.90 -12.86 -5.96
N HIS A 254 -41.62 -12.52 -4.89
CA HIS A 254 -43.09 -12.62 -4.84
C HIS A 254 -43.76 -11.32 -4.38
N ASN A 255 -42.97 -10.25 -4.20
CA ASN A 255 -43.42 -9.04 -3.54
C ASN A 255 -43.99 -9.38 -2.14
N LYS A 256 -44.84 -8.53 -1.54
CA LYS A 256 -45.45 -8.82 -0.23
C LYS A 256 -46.54 -9.91 -0.24
N THR A 257 -46.73 -10.63 -1.35
CA THR A 257 -47.82 -11.61 -1.52
C THR A 257 -47.52 -12.89 -0.74
N LYS A 258 -48.39 -13.29 0.19
CA LYS A 258 -48.23 -14.52 1.00
C LYS A 258 -46.84 -14.62 1.66
N LEU A 259 -46.31 -13.48 2.15
CA LEU A 259 -44.95 -13.30 2.63
C LEU A 259 -44.48 -14.43 3.58
N GLU A 260 -45.26 -14.73 4.61
CA GLU A 260 -44.93 -15.75 5.62
C GLU A 260 -44.90 -17.17 5.05
N THR A 261 -45.74 -17.47 4.05
CA THR A 261 -45.75 -18.79 3.40
C THR A 261 -44.45 -19.03 2.63
N TYR A 262 -44.02 -18.05 1.84
CA TYR A 262 -42.77 -18.15 1.10
C TYR A 262 -41.54 -18.11 2.01
N THR A 263 -41.57 -17.28 3.06
CA THR A 263 -40.49 -17.20 4.07
C THR A 263 -40.23 -18.57 4.70
N ARG A 264 -41.28 -19.29 5.11
CA ARG A 264 -41.16 -20.64 5.68
C ARG A 264 -40.65 -21.66 4.67
N ASN A 265 -41.06 -21.56 3.40
CA ASN A 265 -40.57 -22.44 2.34
C ASN A 265 -39.07 -22.24 2.07
N TYR A 266 -38.60 -20.99 2.02
CA TYR A 266 -37.17 -20.69 1.85
C TYR A 266 -36.35 -21.10 3.06
N PHE A 267 -36.85 -20.87 4.28
CA PHE A 267 -36.20 -21.37 5.50
C PHE A 267 -36.01 -22.90 5.45
N LYS A 268 -37.05 -23.65 5.07
CA LYS A 268 -36.95 -25.11 4.94
C LYS A 268 -35.88 -25.53 3.92
N GLN A 269 -35.88 -24.91 2.74
CA GLN A 269 -34.87 -25.18 1.70
C GLN A 269 -33.44 -24.90 2.18
N TRP A 270 -33.25 -23.85 2.98
CA TRP A 270 -31.94 -23.54 3.57
C TRP A 270 -31.46 -24.61 4.55
N MET A 271 -32.36 -25.09 5.42
CA MET A 271 -32.03 -26.15 6.37
C MET A 271 -31.67 -27.45 5.65
N ASP A 272 -32.43 -27.82 4.62
CA ASP A 272 -32.16 -28.99 3.79
C ASP A 272 -30.79 -28.86 3.07
N TYR A 273 -30.44 -27.66 2.60
CA TYR A 273 -29.14 -27.37 1.97
C TYR A 273 -27.98 -27.55 2.95
N LEU A 274 -28.08 -26.99 4.16
CA LEU A 274 -27.02 -27.11 5.18
C LEU A 274 -26.79 -28.57 5.60
N GLN A 275 -27.86 -29.37 5.74
CA GLN A 275 -27.76 -30.79 6.05
C GLN A 275 -27.04 -31.60 4.96
N SER A 276 -27.09 -31.15 3.70
CA SER A 276 -26.40 -31.82 2.59
C SER A 276 -24.89 -31.55 2.52
N GLN A 277 -24.37 -30.55 3.24
CA GLN A 277 -22.98 -30.11 3.16
C GLN A 277 -22.11 -30.60 4.32
N ASP A 278 -22.69 -30.96 5.48
CA ASP A 278 -21.96 -31.39 6.68
C ASP A 278 -22.19 -32.88 7.01
N GLU A 279 -21.16 -33.72 6.89
CA GLU A 279 -21.15 -35.06 7.48
C GLU A 279 -20.95 -34.97 9.00
N LYS A 280 -22.07 -35.01 9.74
CA LYS A 280 -22.22 -35.19 11.21
C LYS A 280 -22.53 -33.92 12.02
N GLU A 281 -23.82 -33.59 12.15
CA GLU A 281 -24.50 -33.27 13.43
C GLU A 281 -26.03 -33.12 13.21
N GLU A 282 -26.86 -33.59 14.15
CA GLU A 282 -28.32 -33.40 14.11
C GLU A 282 -28.67 -31.91 14.26
N THR A 283 -29.10 -31.28 13.16
CA THR A 283 -29.65 -29.92 13.18
C THR A 283 -31.15 -29.95 13.45
N THR A 284 -31.60 -29.23 14.48
CA THR A 284 -33.02 -29.09 14.84
C THR A 284 -33.78 -28.24 13.80
N ASN A 285 -34.87 -28.77 13.24
CA ASN A 285 -35.70 -28.15 12.18
C ASN A 285 -36.70 -27.06 12.67
N SER A 286 -36.53 -26.52 13.88
CA SER A 286 -37.44 -25.53 14.48
C SER A 286 -37.01 -24.10 14.13
N TYR A 287 -37.93 -23.28 13.61
CA TYR A 287 -37.66 -21.86 13.32
C TYR A 287 -37.53 -20.99 14.58
N GLN A 288 -38.03 -21.46 15.73
CA GLN A 288 -37.96 -20.75 17.01
C GLN A 288 -36.53 -20.78 17.59
N ASP A 289 -35.74 -21.77 17.20
CA ASP A 289 -34.35 -21.97 17.62
C ASP A 289 -33.34 -21.50 16.56
N PHE A 290 -33.83 -20.94 15.44
CA PHE A 290 -32.98 -20.50 14.34
C PHE A 290 -32.25 -19.20 14.70
N VAL A 291 -30.93 -19.22 14.54
CA VAL A 291 -30.03 -18.11 14.94
C VAL A 291 -29.88 -17.02 13.87
N GLY A 292 -30.52 -17.15 12.71
CA GLY A 292 -30.35 -16.23 11.57
C GLY A 292 -29.27 -16.70 10.58
N VAL A 293 -29.20 -16.03 9.43
CA VAL A 293 -28.16 -16.28 8.40
C VAL A 293 -26.97 -15.34 8.66
N GLY A 294 -25.77 -15.89 8.89
CA GLY A 294 -24.54 -15.11 9.10
C GLY A 294 -23.98 -14.49 7.81
N LEU A 295 -23.20 -13.40 7.93
CA LEU A 295 -22.53 -12.77 6.78
C LEU A 295 -21.50 -13.70 6.10
N ASP A 296 -20.87 -14.58 6.87
CA ASP A 296 -19.96 -15.61 6.38
C ASP A 296 -20.68 -16.74 5.62
N GLN A 297 -21.98 -16.95 5.90
CA GLN A 297 -22.83 -17.92 5.21
C GLN A 297 -23.45 -17.37 3.92
N MET A 298 -23.21 -16.10 3.57
CA MET A 298 -23.82 -15.47 2.40
C MET A 298 -23.44 -16.15 1.09
N ALA A 299 -22.21 -16.63 0.94
CA ALA A 299 -21.79 -17.34 -0.27
C ALA A 299 -22.56 -18.66 -0.46
N ASP A 300 -22.93 -19.32 0.64
CA ASP A 300 -23.71 -20.55 0.61
C ASP A 300 -25.21 -20.25 0.46
N PHE A 301 -25.69 -19.15 1.04
CA PHE A 301 -27.04 -18.63 0.79
C PHE A 301 -27.26 -18.30 -0.69
N GLU A 302 -26.29 -17.64 -1.33
CA GLU A 302 -26.30 -17.34 -2.77
C GLU A 302 -26.40 -18.61 -3.62
N LYS A 303 -25.65 -19.68 -3.25
CA LYS A 303 -25.72 -20.98 -3.94
C LYS A 303 -27.05 -21.69 -3.71
N CYS A 304 -27.52 -21.75 -2.47
CA CYS A 304 -28.75 -22.44 -2.11
C CYS A 304 -29.95 -21.91 -2.89
N PHE A 305 -30.03 -20.59 -3.08
CA PHE A 305 -31.16 -19.95 -3.76
C PHE A 305 -30.86 -19.51 -5.20
N ALA A 306 -29.64 -19.75 -5.70
CA ALA A 306 -29.18 -19.29 -7.00
C ALA A 306 -29.41 -17.79 -7.24
N ILE A 307 -28.97 -16.96 -6.30
CA ILE A 307 -29.17 -15.51 -6.29
C ILE A 307 -27.89 -14.78 -5.89
N ASN A 308 -27.67 -13.56 -6.40
CA ASN A 308 -26.62 -12.68 -5.91
C ASN A 308 -27.16 -11.77 -4.79
N VAL A 309 -26.43 -11.63 -3.68
CA VAL A 309 -26.82 -10.77 -2.56
C VAL A 309 -25.82 -9.62 -2.39
N ASN A 310 -26.32 -8.40 -2.27
CA ASN A 310 -25.53 -7.24 -1.90
C ASN A 310 -26.15 -6.57 -0.67
N ILE A 311 -25.32 -6.22 0.32
CA ILE A 311 -25.75 -5.68 1.61
C ILE A 311 -25.06 -4.33 1.84
N TYR A 312 -25.83 -3.32 2.21
CA TYR A 312 -25.38 -1.96 2.49
C TYR A 312 -25.81 -1.49 3.87
N ASP A 313 -25.02 -0.61 4.47
CA ASP A 313 -25.33 0.10 5.71
C ASP A 313 -25.61 1.58 5.36
N LEU A 314 -26.82 2.05 5.67
CA LEU A 314 -27.26 3.43 5.43
C LEU A 314 -27.02 4.28 6.69
N LYS A 315 -26.19 5.31 6.55
CA LYS A 315 -25.93 6.30 7.59
C LYS A 315 -26.97 7.43 7.57
N GLU A 316 -27.09 8.13 8.69
CA GLU A 316 -28.06 9.22 8.88
C GLU A 316 -27.83 10.41 7.92
N ASP A 317 -26.59 10.64 7.49
CA ASP A 317 -26.22 11.65 6.50
C ASP A 317 -26.54 11.25 5.04
N GLY A 318 -27.16 10.09 4.84
CA GLY A 318 -27.55 9.53 3.55
C GLY A 318 -26.41 8.81 2.81
N LEU A 319 -25.29 8.53 3.48
CA LEU A 319 -24.19 7.73 2.93
C LEU A 319 -24.51 6.23 2.98
N ALA A 320 -24.44 5.56 1.83
CA ALA A 320 -24.47 4.10 1.73
C ALA A 320 -23.06 3.51 1.70
N GLN A 321 -22.76 2.65 2.67
CA GLN A 321 -21.53 1.87 2.77
C GLN A 321 -21.78 0.42 2.37
N SER A 322 -20.94 -0.15 1.50
CA SER A 322 -21.08 -1.56 1.08
C SER A 322 -20.45 -2.51 2.09
N ILE A 323 -21.27 -3.39 2.68
CA ILE A 323 -20.88 -4.37 3.69
C ILE A 323 -20.53 -5.71 3.02
N TYR A 324 -21.43 -6.22 2.18
CA TYR A 324 -21.26 -7.45 1.42
C TYR A 324 -21.61 -7.20 -0.04
N LYS A 325 -20.85 -7.79 -0.96
CA LYS A 325 -21.12 -7.71 -2.41
C LYS A 325 -20.87 -9.06 -3.04
N SER A 326 -21.88 -9.55 -3.76
CA SER A 326 -21.82 -10.80 -4.48
C SER A 326 -20.67 -10.86 -5.49
N ARG A 327 -20.24 -12.08 -5.81
CA ARG A 327 -19.34 -12.36 -6.95
C ARG A 327 -20.07 -12.39 -8.30
N CYS A 328 -21.38 -12.11 -8.33
CA CYS A 328 -22.21 -12.08 -9.53
C CYS A 328 -22.20 -13.42 -10.30
N GLN A 329 -22.31 -14.53 -9.58
CA GLN A 329 -22.30 -15.88 -10.17
C GLN A 329 -23.66 -16.27 -10.76
N PHE A 330 -24.73 -15.59 -10.36
CA PHE A 330 -26.11 -15.86 -10.77
C PHE A 330 -26.69 -14.70 -11.58
N SER A 331 -27.84 -14.90 -12.23
CA SER A 331 -28.51 -13.87 -13.05
C SER A 331 -29.38 -12.90 -12.22
N GLU A 332 -29.92 -13.37 -11.10
CA GLU A 332 -30.79 -12.59 -10.21
C GLU A 332 -29.97 -11.87 -9.12
N THR A 333 -30.31 -10.64 -8.76
CA THR A 333 -29.58 -9.86 -7.74
C THR A 333 -30.51 -9.14 -6.78
N MET A 334 -30.36 -9.44 -5.49
CA MET A 334 -31.09 -8.83 -4.38
C MET A 334 -30.20 -7.79 -3.66
N GLN A 335 -30.77 -6.62 -3.40
CA GLN A 335 -30.12 -5.51 -2.70
C GLN A 335 -30.76 -5.33 -1.33
N LEU A 336 -29.96 -5.34 -0.26
CA LEU A 336 -30.41 -5.33 1.12
C LEU A 336 -29.80 -4.17 1.91
N ASN A 337 -30.59 -3.60 2.80
CA ASN A 337 -30.13 -2.66 3.83
C ASN A 337 -29.93 -3.43 5.13
N MET A 338 -28.81 -3.17 5.81
CA MET A 338 -28.51 -3.70 7.13
C MET A 338 -28.46 -2.56 8.12
N TYR A 339 -29.29 -2.64 9.16
CA TYR A 339 -29.19 -1.76 10.32
C TYR A 339 -29.09 -2.63 11.57
N GLN A 340 -27.96 -2.53 12.27
CA GLN A 340 -27.59 -3.43 13.38
C GLN A 340 -27.74 -4.90 13.00
N HIS A 341 -28.77 -5.58 13.51
CA HIS A 341 -29.05 -7.00 13.29
C HIS A 341 -30.29 -7.24 12.40
N HIS A 342 -30.75 -6.25 11.63
CA HIS A 342 -31.95 -6.38 10.80
C HIS A 342 -31.64 -6.16 9.32
N LEU A 343 -32.13 -7.06 8.47
CA LEU A 343 -32.13 -6.88 7.02
C LEU A 343 -33.48 -6.37 6.54
N SER A 344 -33.43 -5.28 5.78
CA SER A 344 -34.57 -4.73 5.05
C SER A 344 -34.31 -4.87 3.56
N TYR A 345 -35.38 -5.09 2.78
CA TYR A 345 -35.26 -5.22 1.33
C TYR A 345 -35.21 -3.84 0.67
N ILE A 346 -34.25 -3.58 -0.21
CA ILE A 346 -34.17 -2.33 -0.95
C ILE A 346 -35.00 -2.48 -2.24
N SER A 347 -36.16 -1.83 -2.28
CA SER A 347 -37.09 -1.89 -3.42
C SER A 347 -36.67 -0.97 -4.56
N ASN A 348 -36.04 0.17 -4.27
CA ASN A 348 -35.52 1.09 -5.27
C ASN A 348 -34.13 1.58 -4.87
N PHE A 349 -33.12 0.94 -5.45
CA PHE A 349 -31.74 1.20 -5.11
C PHE A 349 -31.23 2.58 -5.56
N ASN A 350 -31.84 3.20 -6.58
CA ASN A 350 -31.45 4.55 -7.01
C ASN A 350 -31.92 5.64 -6.04
N ALA A 351 -33.03 5.39 -5.33
CA ALA A 351 -33.60 6.30 -4.34
C ALA A 351 -33.19 5.93 -2.89
N TYR A 352 -32.22 5.02 -2.72
CA TYR A 352 -31.81 4.49 -1.42
C TYR A 352 -30.84 5.40 -0.66
N ALA A 353 -29.90 6.05 -1.36
CA ALA A 353 -28.87 6.87 -0.74
C ALA A 353 -28.51 8.09 -1.59
N THR A 354 -28.05 9.16 -0.93
CA THR A 354 -27.63 10.42 -1.57
C THR A 354 -26.14 10.40 -1.92
N LYS A 355 -25.34 9.60 -1.21
CA LYS A 355 -23.90 9.42 -1.43
C LYS A 355 -23.52 7.95 -1.29
N TYR A 356 -22.52 7.50 -2.05
CA TYR A 356 -22.02 6.13 -2.10
C TYR A 356 -20.51 6.12 -1.88
N GLN A 357 -20.03 5.27 -0.98
CA GLN A 357 -18.59 5.15 -0.68
C GLN A 357 -17.91 4.04 -1.50
N CYS A 358 -16.74 4.33 -2.06
CA CYS A 358 -15.88 3.30 -2.63
C CYS A 358 -15.22 2.47 -1.51
N ARG A 359 -15.44 1.15 -1.49
CA ARG A 359 -14.84 0.23 -0.50
C ARG A 359 -13.31 0.16 -0.50
N THR A 360 -12.66 0.66 -1.55
CA THR A 360 -11.21 0.47 -1.75
C THR A 360 -10.39 1.70 -1.39
N CYS A 361 -10.90 2.91 -1.65
CA CYS A 361 -10.17 4.16 -1.42
C CYS A 361 -10.98 5.17 -0.59
N ASP A 362 -12.13 4.76 -0.07
CA ASP A 362 -13.06 5.56 0.73
C ASP A 362 -13.61 6.83 0.04
N ARG A 363 -13.36 7.01 -1.25
CA ARG A 363 -13.86 8.15 -2.05
C ARG A 363 -15.38 8.10 -2.17
N HIS A 364 -16.04 9.25 -2.03
CA HIS A 364 -17.50 9.39 -2.07
C HIS A 364 -18.00 9.81 -3.45
N PHE A 365 -19.20 9.34 -3.81
CA PHE A 365 -19.84 9.62 -5.10
C PHE A 365 -21.33 9.89 -4.90
N TYR A 366 -21.88 10.90 -5.59
CA TYR A 366 -23.31 11.23 -5.52
C TYR A 366 -24.20 10.31 -6.36
N ARG A 367 -23.61 9.58 -7.32
CA ARG A 367 -24.31 8.58 -8.14
C ARG A 367 -23.60 7.25 -8.06
N ILE A 368 -24.36 6.18 -7.90
CA ILE A 368 -23.78 4.84 -7.79
C ILE A 368 -23.10 4.37 -9.07
N CYS A 369 -23.60 4.78 -10.24
CA CYS A 369 -22.95 4.48 -11.51
C CYS A 369 -21.53 5.07 -11.59
N ASN A 370 -21.32 6.25 -11.00
CA ASN A 370 -20.01 6.89 -10.91
C ASN A 370 -19.10 6.14 -9.93
N MET A 371 -19.64 5.71 -8.78
CA MET A 371 -18.91 4.85 -7.84
C MET A 371 -18.50 3.53 -8.50
N TYR A 372 -19.39 2.86 -9.24
CA TYR A 372 -19.07 1.64 -9.98
C TYR A 372 -18.06 1.85 -11.10
N ARG A 373 -18.17 2.96 -11.86
CA ARG A 373 -17.18 3.31 -12.88
C ARG A 373 -15.81 3.54 -12.23
N HIS A 374 -15.76 4.29 -11.14
CA HIS A 374 -14.55 4.51 -10.37
C HIS A 374 -13.98 3.20 -9.80
N GLN A 375 -14.82 2.33 -9.23
CA GLN A 375 -14.39 1.10 -8.57
C GLN A 375 -13.67 0.15 -9.54
N LYS A 376 -14.04 0.15 -10.83
CA LYS A 376 -13.35 -0.62 -11.88
C LYS A 376 -11.91 -0.16 -12.13
N ILE A 377 -11.62 1.12 -11.88
CA ILE A 377 -10.32 1.76 -12.13
C ILE A 377 -9.70 2.30 -10.83
N CYS A 378 -10.18 1.85 -9.67
CA CYS A 378 -9.85 2.43 -8.39
C CYS A 378 -8.38 2.13 -8.03
N THR A 379 -7.59 3.20 -7.88
CA THR A 379 -6.16 3.18 -7.56
C THR A 379 -5.85 2.68 -6.15
N GLY A 380 -6.86 2.53 -5.28
CA GLY A 380 -6.70 1.93 -3.94
C GLY A 380 -6.38 0.42 -3.96
N ARG A 381 -6.50 -0.26 -5.12
CA ARG A 381 -5.95 -1.61 -5.30
C ARG A 381 -4.60 -1.50 -5.98
N THR A 382 -3.56 -2.08 -5.38
CA THR A 382 -2.31 -2.37 -6.11
C THR A 382 -2.62 -3.42 -7.18
N ALA A 383 -2.82 -2.98 -8.42
CA ALA A 383 -2.98 -3.88 -9.55
C ALA A 383 -1.60 -4.39 -9.97
N HIS A 384 -1.30 -5.65 -9.69
CA HIS A 384 -0.13 -6.31 -10.25
C HIS A 384 -0.41 -6.63 -11.72
N GLN A 385 0.38 -6.06 -12.62
CA GLN A 385 0.35 -6.39 -14.04
C GLN A 385 1.47 -7.38 -14.35
N PHE A 386 1.13 -8.44 -15.08
CA PHE A 386 2.05 -9.50 -15.47
C PHE A 386 2.13 -9.55 -17.01
N PRO A 387 2.90 -8.63 -17.63
CA PRO A 387 2.90 -8.46 -19.09
C PRO A 387 3.48 -9.68 -19.85
N GLY A 388 4.24 -10.55 -19.18
CA GLY A 388 4.97 -11.64 -19.85
C GLY A 388 6.05 -11.14 -20.81
N GLY A 389 6.62 -12.06 -21.58
CA GLY A 389 7.68 -11.74 -22.55
C GLY A 389 9.02 -11.42 -21.87
N PHE A 390 9.77 -10.48 -22.43
CA PHE A 390 11.07 -10.06 -21.93
C PHE A 390 11.06 -8.58 -21.59
N TYR A 391 11.83 -8.20 -20.57
CA TYR A 391 12.02 -6.81 -20.21
C TYR A 391 12.63 -6.03 -21.37
N THR A 392 11.98 -4.92 -21.72
CA THR A 392 12.49 -3.91 -22.63
C THR A 392 12.50 -2.56 -21.93
N ALA A 393 13.51 -1.75 -22.22
CA ALA A 393 13.53 -0.38 -21.74
C ALA A 393 12.41 0.41 -22.45
N PRO A 394 11.64 1.23 -21.73
CA PRO A 394 10.72 2.17 -22.36
C PRO A 394 11.48 3.10 -23.32
N LYS A 395 10.98 3.28 -24.55
CA LYS A 395 11.55 4.22 -25.52
C LYS A 395 11.40 5.65 -25.02
N THR A 396 12.48 6.44 -25.10
CA THR A 396 12.40 7.89 -24.89
C THR A 396 11.76 8.57 -26.09
N ILE A 397 11.33 9.84 -25.95
CA ILE A 397 10.84 10.63 -27.09
C ILE A 397 11.86 10.66 -28.23
N PHE A 398 13.15 10.79 -27.92
CA PHE A 398 14.22 10.80 -28.92
C PHE A 398 14.44 9.44 -29.60
N ASP A 399 14.14 8.32 -28.92
CA ASP A 399 14.19 7.00 -29.55
C ASP A 399 13.00 6.81 -30.49
N LYS A 400 11.82 7.33 -30.11
CA LYS A 400 10.64 7.34 -30.97
C LYS A 400 10.82 8.23 -32.20
N LEU A 401 11.39 9.43 -32.04
CA LEU A 401 11.78 10.32 -33.16
C LEU A 401 12.75 9.61 -34.11
N GLY A 402 13.72 8.87 -33.57
CA GLY A 402 14.65 8.05 -34.34
C GLY A 402 13.97 6.97 -35.18
N ASP A 403 12.87 6.36 -34.71
CA ASP A 403 12.09 5.38 -35.50
C ASP A 403 11.52 6.00 -36.79
N PHE A 404 11.36 7.32 -36.84
CA PHE A 404 10.90 8.09 -38.02
C PHE A 404 12.06 8.78 -38.76
N GLY A 405 13.31 8.48 -38.42
CA GLY A 405 14.51 9.05 -39.04
C GLY A 405 14.89 10.45 -38.55
N ILE A 406 14.23 10.97 -37.49
CA ILE A 406 14.55 12.28 -36.90
C ILE A 406 15.61 12.07 -35.82
N MET A 407 16.86 12.46 -36.12
CA MET A 407 18.01 12.09 -35.31
C MET A 407 18.53 13.24 -34.44
N VAL A 408 18.16 13.22 -33.16
CA VAL A 408 18.75 14.13 -32.17
C VAL A 408 20.01 13.50 -31.56
N PRO A 409 21.21 14.12 -31.66
CA PRO A 409 22.43 13.58 -31.08
C PRO A 409 22.34 13.42 -29.56
N LYS A 410 22.92 12.35 -28.99
CA LYS A 410 22.78 12.01 -27.55
C LYS A 410 23.19 13.14 -26.59
N LYS A 411 24.21 13.93 -26.94
CA LYS A 411 24.66 15.10 -26.17
C LYS A 411 23.62 16.23 -26.13
N ASP A 412 22.80 16.34 -27.17
CA ASP A 412 21.84 17.43 -27.33
C ASP A 412 20.47 17.08 -26.71
N ARG A 413 20.23 15.80 -26.39
CA ARG A 413 18.99 15.29 -25.74
C ARG A 413 18.81 15.75 -24.28
N LEU A 414 19.84 16.33 -23.65
CA LEU A 414 19.85 16.69 -22.24
C LEU A 414 18.99 17.94 -21.97
N PHE A 415 18.18 17.94 -20.91
CA PHE A 415 17.34 19.07 -20.50
C PHE A 415 18.00 19.82 -19.32
N PRO A 416 18.67 20.97 -19.57
CA PRO A 416 19.43 21.65 -18.53
C PRO A 416 18.58 22.44 -17.54
N TRP A 417 17.37 22.85 -17.92
CA TRP A 417 16.59 23.81 -17.13
C TRP A 417 15.87 23.17 -15.95
N PHE A 418 15.89 23.86 -14.81
CA PHE A 418 15.18 23.48 -13.60
C PHE A 418 14.99 24.72 -12.70
N LEU A 419 14.08 24.60 -11.75
CA LEU A 419 13.94 25.53 -10.64
C LEU A 419 14.08 24.79 -9.32
N VAL A 420 14.49 25.52 -8.29
CA VAL A 420 14.53 25.07 -6.90
C VAL A 420 13.59 25.91 -6.06
N TYR A 421 13.12 25.35 -4.96
CA TYR A 421 12.33 26.08 -3.98
C TYR A 421 12.59 25.60 -2.56
N ASP A 422 12.34 26.48 -1.61
CA ASP A 422 12.42 26.21 -0.18
C ASP A 422 11.35 27.01 0.58
N PHE A 423 10.76 26.41 1.60
CA PHE A 423 9.69 27.02 2.41
C PHE A 423 10.16 27.33 3.81
N GLU A 424 9.72 28.48 4.31
CA GLU A 424 9.79 28.78 5.73
C GLU A 424 8.41 28.78 6.38
N ALA A 425 8.38 28.36 7.65
CA ALA A 425 7.15 28.17 8.40
C ALA A 425 7.19 28.90 9.75
N MET A 426 6.07 29.54 10.07
CA MET A 426 5.77 30.08 11.38
C MET A 426 5.38 28.94 12.33
N LEU A 427 5.86 28.99 13.57
CA LEU A 427 5.61 27.96 14.59
C LEU A 427 4.51 28.42 15.54
N LEU A 428 3.25 28.11 15.21
CA LEU A 428 2.12 28.45 16.07
C LEU A 428 2.07 27.51 17.29
N PRO A 429 2.08 28.01 18.53
CA PRO A 429 1.92 27.17 19.72
C PRO A 429 0.57 26.43 19.68
N VAL A 430 0.57 25.14 20.04
CA VAL A 430 -0.66 24.34 20.12
C VAL A 430 -0.82 23.76 21.52
N GLN A 431 -2.01 23.87 22.08
CA GLN A 431 -2.41 23.08 23.25
C GLN A 431 -3.06 21.79 22.74
N GLY A 432 -2.29 20.71 22.66
CA GLY A 432 -2.77 19.38 22.26
C GLY A 432 -2.87 18.42 23.45
N GLU A 433 -3.64 17.34 23.30
CA GLU A 433 -3.61 16.23 24.25
C GLU A 433 -2.19 15.63 24.25
N GLU A 434 -1.45 15.86 25.33
CA GLU A 434 -0.16 15.19 25.56
C GLU A 434 -0.43 13.72 25.88
N SER A 435 0.19 12.83 25.12
CA SER A 435 0.33 11.43 25.53
C SER A 435 1.78 11.18 25.87
N ASP A 436 2.02 10.10 26.61
CA ASP A 436 3.33 9.63 27.04
C ASP A 436 4.41 9.53 25.95
N LYS A 437 4.01 9.39 24.69
CA LYS A 437 4.90 9.21 23.53
C LYS A 437 4.76 10.30 22.48
N LEU A 438 3.81 11.21 22.63
CA LEU A 438 3.50 12.24 21.65
C LEU A 438 3.17 13.54 22.37
N LYS A 439 4.08 14.50 22.25
CA LYS A 439 3.88 15.88 22.66
C LYS A 439 3.66 16.75 21.43
N TRP A 440 2.54 17.43 21.38
CA TRP A 440 2.28 18.46 20.38
C TRP A 440 2.94 19.76 20.86
N THR A 441 3.93 20.23 20.13
CA THR A 441 4.66 21.47 20.49
C THR A 441 4.13 22.66 19.71
N SER A 442 4.08 22.54 18.38
CA SER A 442 3.75 23.64 17.49
C SER A 442 3.07 23.12 16.21
N LYS A 443 2.20 23.95 15.65
CA LYS A 443 1.64 23.79 14.31
C LYS A 443 2.47 24.65 13.38
N HIS A 444 3.07 24.00 12.40
CA HIS A 444 3.85 24.66 11.38
C HIS A 444 2.89 25.24 10.33
N VAL A 445 2.99 26.53 10.06
CA VAL A 445 2.19 27.24 9.06
C VAL A 445 3.14 27.88 8.05
N PRO A 446 3.06 27.55 6.75
CA PRO A 446 3.94 28.14 5.74
C PRO A 446 3.71 29.65 5.71
N ILE A 447 4.80 30.42 5.69
CA ILE A 447 4.75 31.89 5.69
C ILE A 447 5.50 32.50 4.50
N SER A 448 6.51 31.81 4.00
CA SER A 448 7.21 32.20 2.79
C SER A 448 7.70 31.01 1.97
N VAL A 449 7.96 31.27 0.71
CA VAL A 449 8.65 30.37 -0.21
C VAL A 449 9.62 31.16 -1.05
N SER A 450 10.88 30.72 -1.08
CA SER A 450 11.86 31.23 -2.03
C SER A 450 11.94 30.31 -3.23
N VAL A 451 12.00 30.89 -4.42
CA VAL A 451 12.14 30.17 -5.69
C VAL A 451 13.33 30.77 -6.45
N CYS A 452 14.17 29.91 -7.03
CA CYS A 452 15.26 30.32 -7.90
C CYS A 452 15.40 29.33 -9.06
N SER A 453 15.95 29.76 -10.19
CA SER A 453 16.05 28.94 -11.40
C SER A 453 17.38 29.15 -12.10
N ASN A 454 17.73 28.25 -13.02
CA ASN A 454 18.79 28.48 -13.99
C ASN A 454 18.27 28.97 -15.35
N VAL A 455 16.97 29.26 -15.47
CA VAL A 455 16.34 29.86 -16.65
C VAL A 455 16.69 31.35 -16.72
N GLU A 456 16.98 31.84 -17.92
CA GLU A 456 17.28 33.26 -18.18
C GLU A 456 16.17 34.16 -17.63
N ASN A 457 16.53 35.31 -17.05
CA ASN A 457 15.65 36.25 -16.33
C ASN A 457 15.08 35.76 -14.99
N TYR A 458 15.35 34.52 -14.57
CA TYR A 458 14.89 33.95 -13.29
C TYR A 458 16.05 33.41 -12.43
N ILE A 459 17.27 33.91 -12.67
CA ILE A 459 18.50 33.47 -12.00
C ILE A 459 18.70 34.06 -10.59
N THR A 460 17.88 35.03 -10.21
CA THR A 460 17.92 35.66 -8.88
C THR A 460 16.85 35.04 -7.98
N PRO A 461 17.16 34.72 -6.71
CA PRO A 461 16.16 34.28 -5.74
C PRO A 461 14.97 35.24 -5.63
N HIS A 462 13.76 34.69 -5.68
CA HIS A 462 12.52 35.42 -5.50
C HIS A 462 11.73 34.81 -4.33
N CYS A 463 11.64 35.55 -3.23
CA CYS A 463 10.93 35.13 -2.03
C CYS A 463 9.53 35.75 -2.01
N ILE A 464 8.53 34.88 -1.91
CA ILE A 464 7.12 35.23 -1.75
C ILE A 464 6.79 35.08 -0.27
N VAL A 465 6.26 36.13 0.35
CA VAL A 465 5.82 36.12 1.76
C VAL A 465 4.35 36.48 1.79
N ASN A 466 3.50 35.53 2.18
CA ASN A 466 2.06 35.75 2.27
C ASN A 466 1.47 34.94 3.45
N PRO A 467 0.84 35.59 4.44
CA PRO A 467 0.22 34.90 5.58
C PRO A 467 -0.98 34.02 5.22
N ASN A 468 -1.62 34.26 4.07
CA ASN A 468 -2.66 33.38 3.57
C ASN A 468 -2.03 32.25 2.76
N ILE A 469 -2.14 31.01 3.25
CA ILE A 469 -1.55 29.83 2.63
C ILE A 469 -2.08 29.61 1.20
N ASP A 470 -3.37 29.86 0.96
CA ASP A 470 -3.95 29.69 -0.37
C ASP A 470 -3.38 30.70 -1.38
N ASP A 471 -3.17 31.94 -0.96
CA ASP A 471 -2.58 32.98 -1.82
C ASP A 471 -1.07 32.75 -2.00
N LEU A 472 -0.35 32.37 -0.93
CA LEU A 472 1.06 31.98 -0.98
C LEU A 472 1.32 30.89 -2.01
N VAL A 473 0.52 29.81 -1.97
CA VAL A 473 0.66 28.69 -2.89
C VAL A 473 0.22 29.07 -4.30
N LYS A 474 -0.80 29.91 -4.46
CA LYS A 474 -1.20 30.42 -5.77
C LYS A 474 -0.08 31.24 -6.40
N GLU A 475 0.47 32.22 -5.69
CA GLU A 475 1.57 33.07 -6.16
C GLU A 475 2.82 32.25 -6.50
N MET A 476 3.14 31.25 -5.69
CA MET A 476 4.21 30.29 -5.97
C MET A 476 3.98 29.56 -7.29
N VAL A 477 2.79 28.97 -7.48
CA VAL A 477 2.48 28.21 -8.70
C VAL A 477 2.49 29.14 -9.92
N ASP A 478 1.89 30.32 -9.85
CA ASP A 478 1.88 31.31 -10.94
C ASP A 478 3.31 31.73 -11.34
N HIS A 479 4.19 31.93 -10.35
CA HIS A 479 5.59 32.25 -10.58
C HIS A 479 6.35 31.07 -11.22
N MET A 480 6.15 29.85 -10.72
CA MET A 480 6.76 28.65 -11.29
C MET A 480 6.28 28.36 -12.72
N GLU A 481 5.01 28.58 -13.03
CA GLU A 481 4.46 28.45 -14.38
C GLU A 481 5.07 29.49 -15.33
N SER A 482 5.34 30.71 -14.85
CA SER A 482 6.03 31.74 -15.64
C SER A 482 7.48 31.31 -15.97
N ILE A 483 8.19 30.74 -14.98
CA ILE A 483 9.53 30.16 -15.19
C ILE A 483 9.45 28.98 -16.19
N ALA A 484 8.44 28.12 -16.04
CA ALA A 484 8.24 26.97 -16.93
C ALA A 484 7.98 27.41 -18.38
N ALA A 485 7.18 28.46 -18.59
CA ALA A 485 6.93 29.02 -19.92
C ALA A 485 8.22 29.54 -20.57
N ALA A 486 9.03 30.32 -19.85
CA ALA A 486 10.31 30.82 -20.34
C ALA A 486 11.30 29.66 -20.62
N GLY A 487 11.36 28.66 -19.74
CA GLY A 487 12.18 27.46 -19.96
C GLY A 487 11.72 26.63 -21.16
N ALA A 488 10.41 26.58 -21.44
CA ALA A 488 9.86 25.89 -22.59
C ALA A 488 10.26 26.55 -23.92
N GLU A 489 10.31 27.88 -23.97
CA GLU A 489 10.81 28.62 -25.14
C GLU A 489 12.28 28.28 -25.43
N LEU A 490 13.12 28.29 -24.40
CA LEU A 490 14.53 27.88 -24.51
C LEU A 490 14.67 26.43 -24.97
N ALA A 491 13.83 25.53 -24.44
CA ALA A 491 13.83 24.13 -24.84
C ALA A 491 13.38 23.94 -26.29
N ARG A 492 12.35 24.66 -26.74
CA ARG A 492 11.88 24.62 -28.13
C ARG A 492 12.94 25.13 -29.10
N GLU A 493 13.62 26.22 -28.77
CA GLU A 493 14.74 26.73 -29.59
C GLU A 493 15.87 25.70 -29.66
N LYS A 494 16.21 25.06 -28.52
CA LYS A 494 17.22 23.99 -28.50
C LYS A 494 16.85 22.79 -29.38
N PHE A 495 15.58 22.42 -29.45
CA PHE A 495 15.10 21.28 -30.25
C PHE A 495 14.49 21.70 -31.60
N LYS A 496 14.74 22.93 -32.05
CA LYS A 496 14.15 23.51 -33.27
C LYS A 496 14.33 22.62 -34.50
N GLY A 497 15.53 22.11 -34.73
CA GLY A 497 15.77 21.20 -35.87
C GLY A 497 14.92 19.93 -35.85
N ALA A 498 14.64 19.39 -34.65
CA ALA A 498 13.76 18.23 -34.51
C ALA A 498 12.30 18.60 -34.82
N TYR A 499 11.85 19.80 -34.42
CA TYR A 499 10.52 20.31 -34.76
C TYR A 499 10.37 20.57 -36.26
N GLU A 500 11.37 21.19 -36.90
CA GLU A 500 11.35 21.48 -38.34
C GLU A 500 11.30 20.18 -39.17
N GLU A 501 12.11 19.17 -38.83
CA GLU A 501 12.06 17.86 -39.48
C GLU A 501 10.71 17.15 -39.25
N LEU A 502 10.16 17.27 -38.04
CA LEU A 502 8.90 16.63 -37.70
C LEU A 502 7.72 17.30 -38.43
N GLU A 503 7.69 18.63 -38.52
CA GLU A 503 6.70 19.37 -39.29
C GLU A 503 6.80 19.08 -40.79
N ALA A 504 8.03 19.00 -41.34
CA ALA A 504 8.24 18.59 -42.72
C ALA A 504 7.66 17.20 -43.00
N LYS A 505 7.88 16.24 -42.08
CA LYS A 505 7.32 14.88 -42.19
C LYS A 505 5.82 14.81 -41.92
N ILE A 506 5.23 15.70 -41.12
CA ILE A 506 3.77 15.78 -40.97
C ILE A 506 3.14 16.25 -42.29
N ASN A 507 3.75 17.26 -42.92
CA ASN A 507 3.26 17.82 -44.19
C ASN A 507 3.47 16.87 -45.37
N ASP A 508 4.53 16.06 -45.34
CA ASP A 508 4.78 14.98 -46.30
C ASP A 508 5.14 13.67 -45.57
N PRO A 509 4.13 12.91 -45.08
CA PRO A 509 4.34 11.68 -44.32
C PRO A 509 5.08 10.58 -45.09
N VAL A 510 5.20 10.72 -46.40
CA VAL A 510 5.51 9.63 -47.32
C VAL A 510 6.89 9.78 -47.97
N SER A 511 7.41 11.01 -48.00
CA SER A 511 8.71 11.42 -48.59
C SER A 511 9.90 10.48 -48.33
N ASP A 512 10.08 10.01 -47.10
CA ASP A 512 11.27 9.22 -46.70
C ASP A 512 11.07 7.71 -46.74
N LEU A 513 9.87 7.25 -47.08
CA LEU A 513 9.62 5.84 -47.32
C LEU A 513 10.06 5.56 -48.76
N GLY A 514 11.24 4.97 -48.92
CA GLY A 514 11.75 4.49 -50.21
C GLY A 514 10.86 3.39 -50.82
N PHE A 515 9.66 3.76 -51.25
CA PHE A 515 8.70 2.91 -51.92
C PHE A 515 9.20 2.63 -53.34
N GLN A 516 10.06 1.63 -53.49
CA GLN A 516 10.47 1.19 -54.82
C GLN A 516 9.42 0.29 -55.51
N ASP A 517 8.39 -0.23 -54.80
CA ASP A 517 7.50 -1.26 -55.36
C ASP A 517 5.98 -1.13 -55.11
N ARG A 518 5.47 -0.12 -54.39
CA ARG A 518 4.00 0.11 -54.22
C ARG A 518 3.70 1.49 -53.62
N GLU A 519 2.67 2.17 -54.14
CA GLU A 519 2.08 3.36 -53.51
C GLU A 519 1.37 3.00 -52.18
N PRO A 520 1.58 3.76 -51.09
CA PRO A 520 0.89 3.54 -49.83
C PRO A 520 -0.61 3.84 -49.92
N THR A 521 -1.41 3.15 -49.12
CA THR A 521 -2.86 3.42 -49.06
C THR A 521 -3.14 4.72 -48.31
N ALA A 522 -4.27 5.37 -48.58
CA ALA A 522 -4.70 6.58 -47.87
C ALA A 522 -4.72 6.39 -46.34
N ASP A 523 -5.15 5.21 -45.87
CA ASP A 523 -5.14 4.86 -44.45
C ASP A 523 -3.70 4.78 -43.87
N GLU A 524 -2.74 4.21 -44.62
CA GLU A 524 -1.33 4.10 -44.18
C GLU A 524 -0.67 5.48 -44.07
N VAL A 525 -1.06 6.42 -44.94
CA VAL A 525 -0.60 7.82 -44.89
C VAL A 525 -1.23 8.55 -43.70
N SER A 526 -2.54 8.35 -43.47
CA SER A 526 -3.27 8.96 -42.36
C SER A 526 -2.73 8.49 -41.00
N ASP A 527 -2.58 7.18 -40.79
CA ASP A 527 -2.07 6.60 -39.55
C ASP A 527 -0.66 7.12 -39.22
N ARG A 528 0.17 7.29 -40.26
CA ARG A 528 1.53 7.82 -40.11
C ARG A 528 1.55 9.31 -39.75
N ALA A 529 0.67 10.10 -40.38
CA ALA A 529 0.53 11.52 -40.05
C ALA A 529 0.05 11.71 -38.61
N GLU A 530 -0.92 10.90 -38.15
CA GLU A 530 -1.39 10.89 -36.77
C GLU A 530 -0.26 10.54 -35.80
N ALA A 531 0.51 9.47 -36.07
CA ALA A 531 1.65 9.09 -35.25
C ALA A 531 2.75 10.17 -35.17
N LEU A 532 2.99 10.92 -36.24
CA LEU A 532 3.93 12.04 -36.24
C LEU A 532 3.38 13.24 -35.44
N SER A 533 2.08 13.50 -35.53
CA SER A 533 1.40 14.52 -34.72
C SER A 533 1.48 14.20 -33.22
N ASP A 534 1.22 12.94 -32.84
CA ASP A 534 1.37 12.46 -31.46
C ASP A 534 2.81 12.66 -30.94
N LEU A 535 3.82 12.44 -31.79
CA LEU A 535 5.22 12.71 -31.44
C LEU A 535 5.51 14.20 -31.27
N GLN A 536 4.86 15.07 -32.04
CA GLN A 536 4.95 16.52 -31.85
C GLN A 536 4.43 16.90 -30.47
N GLU A 537 3.26 16.39 -30.09
CA GLU A 537 2.64 16.64 -28.79
C GLU A 537 3.52 16.10 -27.64
N GLU A 538 4.10 14.91 -27.80
CA GLU A 538 4.98 14.33 -26.79
C GLU A 538 6.30 15.12 -26.65
N LEU A 539 6.88 15.61 -27.74
CA LEU A 539 8.06 16.49 -27.71
C LEU A 539 7.73 17.84 -27.07
N ASP A 540 6.58 18.42 -27.38
CA ASP A 540 6.09 19.65 -26.76
C ASP A 540 5.84 19.48 -25.25
N ALA A 541 5.24 18.36 -24.84
CA ALA A 541 5.10 18.02 -23.42
C ALA A 541 6.48 17.85 -22.74
N TYR A 542 7.45 17.23 -23.42
CA TYR A 542 8.82 17.09 -22.91
C TYR A 542 9.48 18.46 -22.68
N CYS A 543 9.32 19.41 -23.62
CA CYS A 543 9.87 20.76 -23.55
C CYS A 543 9.17 21.63 -22.49
N LYS A 544 7.84 21.53 -22.38
CA LYS A 544 7.02 22.34 -21.44
C LYS A 544 7.21 21.97 -19.98
N GLN A 545 7.49 20.70 -19.68
CA GLN A 545 7.53 20.23 -18.31
C GLN A 545 8.83 20.64 -17.59
N MET A 546 8.77 21.67 -16.77
CA MET A 546 9.84 22.15 -15.90
C MET A 546 10.09 21.19 -14.73
N ILE A 547 11.36 21.03 -14.37
CA ILE A 547 11.77 20.27 -13.18
C ILE A 547 11.80 21.21 -11.97
N CYS A 548 11.05 20.87 -10.92
CA CYS A 548 10.97 21.65 -9.66
C CYS A 548 11.59 20.83 -8.53
N LEU A 549 12.67 21.33 -7.92
CA LEU A 549 13.44 20.62 -6.90
C LEU A 549 13.34 21.28 -5.53
N GLY A 550 12.91 20.53 -4.52
CA GLY A 550 13.05 20.95 -3.12
C GLY A 550 14.03 20.05 -2.37
N PHE A 551 14.53 20.52 -1.22
CA PHE A 551 15.39 19.73 -0.34
C PHE A 551 14.57 19.10 0.79
N ASN A 552 14.45 17.76 0.82
CA ASN A 552 13.60 17.03 1.77
C ASN A 552 12.10 17.41 1.66
N SER A 553 11.71 17.96 0.52
CA SER A 553 10.37 18.46 0.24
C SER A 553 9.31 17.38 0.23
N ALA A 554 9.67 16.16 -0.16
CA ALA A 554 8.73 15.03 -0.16
C ALA A 554 8.24 14.72 1.27
N ASN A 555 9.07 14.95 2.29
CA ASN A 555 8.72 14.76 3.70
C ASN A 555 8.12 16.02 4.34
N TYR A 556 8.59 17.21 3.97
CA TYR A 556 8.27 18.45 4.68
C TYR A 556 7.45 19.42 3.82
N ASP A 557 8.03 20.19 2.89
CA ASP A 557 7.33 21.30 2.23
C ASP A 557 6.07 20.87 1.47
N LEU A 558 6.13 19.79 0.68
CA LEU A 558 4.94 19.30 -0.01
C LEU A 558 3.87 18.84 0.99
N ASN A 559 4.26 18.32 2.14
CA ASN A 559 3.30 17.98 3.21
C ASN A 559 2.70 19.22 3.89
N LEU A 560 3.45 20.33 3.93
CA LEU A 560 3.01 21.61 4.46
C LEU A 560 1.92 22.25 3.58
N ILE A 561 2.00 22.08 2.26
CA ILE A 561 1.10 22.75 1.29
C ILE A 561 0.14 21.81 0.53
N LYS A 562 0.21 20.49 0.70
CA LYS A 562 -0.55 19.51 -0.12
C LYS A 562 -2.06 19.77 -0.22
N SER A 563 -2.70 20.28 0.83
CA SER A 563 -4.13 20.59 0.83
C SER A 563 -4.48 21.75 -0.07
N HIS A 564 -3.55 22.68 -0.29
CA HIS A 564 -3.73 23.92 -1.04
C HIS A 564 -3.20 23.79 -2.47
N ILE A 565 -2.01 23.20 -2.65
CA ILE A 565 -1.38 23.04 -3.97
C ILE A 565 -2.23 22.18 -4.92
N ALA A 566 -3.03 21.27 -4.37
CA ALA A 566 -3.94 20.43 -5.14
C ALA A 566 -4.96 21.23 -5.97
N LYS A 567 -5.42 22.37 -5.43
CA LYS A 567 -6.37 23.28 -6.07
C LYS A 567 -5.73 23.99 -7.27
N TYR A 568 -4.53 24.52 -7.08
CA TYR A 568 -3.85 25.36 -8.08
C TYR A 568 -3.15 24.57 -9.17
N LEU A 569 -2.79 23.31 -8.90
CA LEU A 569 -2.32 22.37 -9.93
C LEU A 569 -3.48 21.68 -10.69
N ASN A 570 -4.74 22.08 -10.44
CA ASN A 570 -5.94 21.50 -11.05
C ASN A 570 -5.99 19.97 -10.97
N LEU A 571 -5.68 19.40 -9.78
CA LEU A 571 -5.46 17.96 -9.65
C LEU A 571 -6.70 17.09 -10.01
N ASP A 572 -7.88 17.68 -10.08
CA ASP A 572 -9.14 17.00 -10.39
C ASP A 572 -9.43 16.88 -11.90
N GLN A 573 -8.67 17.58 -12.77
CA GLN A 573 -8.99 17.72 -14.21
C GLN A 573 -7.90 17.17 -15.16
N VAL A 574 -6.71 16.80 -14.65
CA VAL A 574 -5.54 16.48 -15.49
C VAL A 574 -5.07 15.02 -15.29
N ASN A 575 -4.49 14.43 -16.33
CA ASN A 575 -3.75 13.15 -16.26
C ASN A 575 -2.46 13.35 -15.44
N LEU A 576 -2.58 13.31 -14.12
CA LEU A 576 -1.45 13.58 -13.22
C LEU A 576 -0.68 12.32 -12.90
N PHE A 577 0.64 12.44 -12.95
CA PHE A 577 1.52 11.41 -12.45
C PHE A 577 1.95 11.74 -11.03
N THR A 578 1.38 11.04 -10.05
CA THR A 578 1.72 11.19 -8.62
C THR A 578 2.28 9.88 -8.08
N VAL A 579 3.44 9.95 -7.42
CA VAL A 579 4.05 8.84 -6.70
C VAL A 579 4.13 9.19 -5.23
N LYS A 580 3.40 8.43 -4.41
CA LYS A 580 3.39 8.57 -2.95
C LYS A 580 3.99 7.34 -2.28
N ARG A 581 4.84 7.53 -1.28
CA ARG A 581 5.44 6.48 -0.45
C ARG A 581 5.15 6.80 1.02
N ASN A 582 4.16 6.13 1.62
CA ASN A 582 3.65 6.50 2.94
C ASN A 582 3.24 7.98 2.98
N ASN A 583 3.90 8.80 3.80
CA ASN A 583 3.66 10.24 3.89
C ASN A 583 4.50 11.07 2.90
N GLN A 584 5.37 10.43 2.10
CA GLN A 584 6.25 11.13 1.16
C GLN A 584 5.60 11.30 -0.20
N TYR A 585 5.57 12.53 -0.71
CA TYR A 585 5.23 12.84 -2.10
C TYR A 585 6.50 12.79 -2.95
N ALA A 586 6.90 11.59 -3.37
CA ALA A 586 8.17 11.36 -4.08
C ALA A 586 8.20 11.97 -5.48
N CYS A 587 7.04 12.10 -6.13
CA CYS A 587 6.89 12.81 -7.40
C CYS A 587 5.46 13.34 -7.51
N LEU A 588 5.31 14.59 -7.93
CA LEU A 588 4.04 15.19 -8.33
C LEU A 588 4.26 15.90 -9.66
N ALA A 589 3.65 15.39 -10.73
CA ALA A 589 3.88 15.90 -12.07
C ALA A 589 2.56 16.28 -12.76
N THR A 590 2.52 17.52 -13.26
CA THR A 590 1.54 18.07 -14.20
C THR A 590 2.13 18.10 -15.61
N ASN A 591 1.42 18.69 -16.58
CA ASN A 591 1.93 18.88 -17.94
C ASN A 591 3.10 19.88 -17.99
N THR A 592 3.20 20.78 -17.03
CA THR A 592 4.13 21.94 -17.00
C THR A 592 5.13 21.87 -15.86
N LEU A 593 4.80 21.25 -14.73
CA LEU A 593 5.65 21.22 -13.53
C LEU A 593 5.84 19.78 -13.05
N LYS A 594 7.07 19.42 -12.71
CA LYS A 594 7.44 18.12 -12.14
C LYS A 594 8.21 18.32 -10.84
N PHE A 595 7.50 18.20 -9.73
CA PHE A 595 8.05 18.28 -8.38
C PHE A 595 8.79 17.01 -8.02
N LEU A 596 10.05 17.17 -7.63
CA LEU A 596 10.99 16.13 -7.23
C LEU A 596 11.73 16.58 -5.97
N ASP A 597 12.22 15.60 -5.22
CA ASP A 597 13.03 15.85 -4.03
C ASP A 597 14.48 15.46 -4.31
N ILE A 598 15.40 16.42 -4.15
CA ILE A 598 16.82 16.19 -4.42
C ILE A 598 17.39 15.08 -3.53
N THR A 599 16.85 14.88 -2.33
CA THR A 599 17.29 13.82 -1.40
C THR A 599 17.08 12.41 -1.97
N SER A 600 16.15 12.24 -2.92
CA SER A 600 15.97 10.97 -3.66
C SER A 600 17.13 10.65 -4.62
N TYR A 601 18.03 11.62 -4.83
CA TYR A 601 19.23 11.52 -5.65
C TYR A 601 20.52 11.56 -4.83
N LEU A 602 20.41 11.60 -3.51
CA LEU A 602 21.53 11.66 -2.58
C LEU A 602 21.59 10.38 -1.73
N SER A 603 22.73 10.18 -1.07
CA SER A 603 22.84 9.10 -0.09
C SER A 603 21.97 9.39 1.15
N PRO A 604 21.42 8.35 1.80
CA PRO A 604 20.62 8.54 3.02
C PRO A 604 21.38 9.32 4.10
N GLY A 605 20.70 10.26 4.77
CA GLY A 605 21.26 11.03 5.89
C GLY A 605 22.15 12.21 5.50
N ILE A 606 22.22 12.56 4.20
CA ILE A 606 22.83 13.83 3.76
C ILE A 606 21.87 14.98 4.08
N ASN A 607 22.36 15.97 4.82
CA ASN A 607 21.67 17.24 5.06
C ASN A 607 22.10 18.29 4.02
N TYR A 608 21.44 19.45 4.02
CA TYR A 608 21.66 20.50 3.02
C TYR A 608 23.12 20.96 2.95
N ALA A 609 23.73 21.32 4.09
CA ALA A 609 25.15 21.68 4.17
C ALA A 609 26.10 20.63 3.57
N LYS A 610 25.88 19.33 3.87
CA LYS A 610 26.69 18.24 3.30
C LYS A 610 26.44 18.05 1.80
N PHE A 611 25.21 18.31 1.34
CA PHE A 611 24.89 18.29 -0.09
C PHE A 611 25.65 19.39 -0.83
N LEU A 612 25.58 20.64 -0.38
CA LEU A 612 26.33 21.74 -0.98
C LEU A 612 27.83 21.44 -1.03
N LYS A 613 28.39 21.00 0.10
CA LYS A 613 29.80 20.63 0.20
C LYS A 613 30.20 19.48 -0.74
N ALA A 614 29.31 18.51 -0.96
CA ALA A 614 29.58 17.38 -1.86
C ALA A 614 29.69 17.79 -3.33
N PHE A 615 29.19 18.98 -3.68
CA PHE A 615 29.25 19.56 -5.03
C PHE A 615 30.03 20.87 -5.06
N ASP A 616 30.99 21.03 -4.15
CA ASP A 616 31.93 22.16 -4.08
C ASP A 616 31.25 23.54 -3.95
N VAL A 617 30.09 23.59 -3.28
CA VAL A 617 29.36 24.82 -2.97
C VAL A 617 29.50 25.14 -1.48
N VAL A 618 29.80 26.41 -1.19
CA VAL A 618 29.85 26.93 0.19
C VAL A 618 28.44 27.32 0.61
N GLU A 619 28.04 26.91 1.81
CA GLU A 619 26.78 27.31 2.42
C GLU A 619 26.85 28.75 2.92
N ASP A 620 25.90 29.58 2.49
CA ASP A 620 25.73 30.91 3.05
C ASP A 620 25.05 30.81 4.42
N LYS A 621 25.81 31.03 5.49
CA LYS A 621 25.31 30.82 6.85
C LYS A 621 24.36 31.93 7.29
N GLY A 622 23.07 31.61 7.43
CA GLY A 622 22.06 32.45 8.08
C GLY A 622 21.72 31.99 9.51
N PHE A 623 21.09 32.88 10.29
CA PHE A 623 20.50 32.53 11.58
C PHE A 623 19.08 33.08 11.67
N PHE A 624 18.14 32.24 12.06
CA PHE A 624 16.72 32.59 12.09
C PHE A 624 16.08 32.25 13.44
N PRO A 625 15.28 33.17 14.02
CA PRO A 625 14.65 32.98 15.33
C PRO A 625 13.31 32.24 15.20
N TYR A 626 13.37 30.94 14.89
CA TYR A 626 12.19 30.09 14.63
C TYR A 626 11.12 30.13 15.74
N ASP A 627 11.54 29.98 17.01
CA ASP A 627 10.63 29.94 18.14
C ASP A 627 10.00 31.32 18.45
N TRP A 628 10.61 32.40 17.98
CA TRP A 628 10.08 33.76 18.12
C TRP A 628 9.05 34.09 17.05
N LEU A 629 9.13 33.52 15.85
CA LEU A 629 8.12 33.75 14.80
C LEU A 629 6.91 32.81 15.02
N ASP A 630 6.03 33.23 15.91
CA ASP A 630 4.83 32.50 16.37
C ASP A 630 3.51 33.19 16.00
N HIS A 631 3.55 34.39 15.42
CA HIS A 631 2.40 35.23 15.07
C HIS A 631 2.70 36.07 13.82
N ILE A 632 1.67 36.35 13.01
CA ILE A 632 1.81 37.02 11.71
C ILE A 632 2.26 38.48 11.86
N GLU A 633 1.78 39.16 12.91
CA GLU A 633 2.07 40.56 13.18
C GLU A 633 3.57 40.83 13.39
N LYS A 634 4.35 39.79 13.75
CA LYS A 634 5.80 39.88 13.92
C LYS A 634 6.55 40.10 12.60
N LEU A 635 5.93 39.86 11.44
CA LEU A 635 6.53 40.21 10.15
C LEU A 635 6.72 41.72 9.98
N GLU A 636 5.80 42.52 10.52
CA GLU A 636 5.83 43.99 10.48
C GLU A 636 6.69 44.58 11.61
N TYR A 637 7.38 43.74 12.39
CA TYR A 637 8.20 44.20 13.50
C TYR A 637 9.37 45.07 12.98
N PRO A 638 9.53 46.33 13.43
CA PRO A 638 10.36 47.33 12.75
C PRO A 638 11.86 47.25 13.08
N GLN A 639 12.29 46.21 13.80
CA GLN A 639 13.66 46.07 14.32
C GLN A 639 14.09 44.62 14.24
N LEU A 640 15.41 44.37 14.24
CA LEU A 640 15.91 43.01 14.41
C LEU A 640 15.55 42.51 15.83
N PRO A 641 14.99 41.30 15.98
CA PRO A 641 14.67 40.74 17.30
C PRO A 641 15.90 40.72 18.23
N PRO A 642 15.69 40.85 19.55
CA PRO A 642 16.79 40.82 20.50
C PRO A 642 17.52 39.47 20.47
N HIS A 643 18.78 39.44 20.87
CA HIS A 643 19.62 38.22 20.88
C HIS A 643 18.97 37.04 21.62
N ALA A 644 18.19 37.29 22.68
CA ALA A 644 17.46 36.26 23.42
C ALA A 644 16.38 35.54 22.58
N ALA A 645 15.84 36.20 21.55
CA ALA A 645 14.80 35.65 20.67
C ALA A 645 15.32 34.57 19.71
N PHE A 646 16.64 34.45 19.54
CA PHE A 646 17.28 33.46 18.66
C PHE A 646 17.53 32.11 19.35
N TYR A 647 17.06 31.93 20.58
CA TYR A 647 17.08 30.63 21.24
C TYR A 647 16.27 29.60 20.44
N SER A 648 16.81 28.40 20.25
CA SER A 648 16.10 27.29 19.62
C SER A 648 15.91 26.16 20.62
N ALA A 649 14.66 25.87 20.99
CA ALA A 649 14.30 24.73 21.82
C ALA A 649 14.66 23.39 21.16
N LEU A 650 14.64 23.33 19.82
CA LEU A 650 15.05 22.14 19.06
C LEU A 650 16.55 21.83 19.19
N LYS A 651 17.39 22.87 19.18
CA LYS A 651 18.86 22.73 19.30
C LYS A 651 19.37 22.86 20.74
N ASP A 652 18.48 23.24 21.66
CA ASP A 652 18.76 23.59 23.06
C ASP A 652 19.94 24.56 23.20
N HIS A 653 20.00 25.55 22.32
CA HIS A 653 21.11 26.49 22.24
C HIS A 653 20.64 27.83 21.63
N ASN A 654 21.27 28.92 22.08
CA ASN A 654 21.14 30.24 21.45
C ASN A 654 22.34 30.49 20.53
N ILE A 655 22.18 31.36 19.52
CA ILE A 655 23.32 31.79 18.71
C ILE A 655 24.36 32.52 19.56
N SER A 656 25.62 32.51 19.14
CA SER A 656 26.69 33.26 19.81
C SER A 656 26.55 34.77 19.60
N SER A 657 27.24 35.57 20.42
CA SER A 657 27.27 37.03 20.27
C SER A 657 27.86 37.48 18.92
N ASP A 658 28.78 36.69 18.35
CA ASP A 658 29.41 36.99 17.06
C ASP A 658 28.42 36.76 15.90
N GLU A 659 27.64 35.68 15.99
CA GLU A 659 26.59 35.36 15.03
C GLU A 659 25.45 36.37 15.09
N TYR A 660 25.09 36.87 16.28
CA TYR A 660 24.12 37.96 16.39
C TYR A 660 24.65 39.29 15.83
N ARG A 661 25.93 39.61 16.07
CA ARG A 661 26.59 40.77 15.45
C ARG A 661 26.57 40.68 13.92
N PHE A 662 26.71 39.48 13.37
CA PHE A 662 26.55 39.24 11.94
C PHE A 662 25.13 39.55 11.47
N CYS A 663 24.08 39.09 12.17
CA CYS A 663 22.69 39.45 11.83
C CYS A 663 22.45 40.97 11.89
N GLN A 664 23.00 41.68 12.89
CA GLN A 664 22.90 43.14 12.99
C GLN A 664 23.59 43.85 11.82
N LYS A 665 24.74 43.36 11.40
CA LYS A 665 25.46 43.86 10.23
C LYS A 665 24.63 43.67 8.96
N VAL A 666 24.12 42.46 8.72
CA VAL A 666 23.26 42.12 7.58
C VAL A 666 22.02 43.00 7.53
N TRP A 667 21.34 43.17 8.67
CA TRP A 667 20.16 44.04 8.79
C TRP A 667 20.46 45.47 8.32
N LYS A 668 21.59 46.03 8.78
CA LYS A 668 22.01 47.39 8.44
C LYS A 668 22.47 47.50 6.98
N ASP A 669 23.31 46.57 6.51
CA ASP A 669 23.92 46.62 5.18
C ASP A 669 22.88 46.46 4.07
N ASN A 670 21.80 45.70 4.32
CA ASN A 670 20.69 45.54 3.38
C ASN A 670 19.57 46.58 3.57
N GLY A 671 19.70 47.53 4.51
CA GLY A 671 18.69 48.56 4.76
C GLY A 671 17.32 48.01 5.18
N MET A 672 17.30 46.92 5.96
CA MET A 672 16.07 46.24 6.38
C MET A 672 15.25 47.13 7.33
N CYS A 673 13.95 47.23 7.08
CA CYS A 673 13.02 48.05 7.87
C CYS A 673 12.09 47.20 8.72
N THR A 674 11.80 45.97 8.29
CA THR A 674 10.85 45.06 8.92
C THR A 674 11.44 43.66 9.04
N PHE A 675 10.90 42.84 9.94
CA PHE A 675 11.32 41.44 10.06
C PHE A 675 11.00 40.63 8.80
N LYS A 676 9.98 41.04 8.02
CA LYS A 676 9.70 40.50 6.69
C LYS A 676 10.91 40.62 5.76
N ASP A 677 11.63 41.75 5.77
CA ASP A 677 12.84 41.93 4.96
C ASP A 677 13.94 40.93 5.36
N PHE A 678 14.06 40.66 6.66
CA PHE A 678 15.01 39.68 7.20
C PHE A 678 14.62 38.24 6.84
N LEU A 679 13.33 37.90 6.88
CA LEU A 679 12.80 36.60 6.42
C LEU A 679 13.08 36.40 4.92
N VAL A 680 12.82 37.41 4.10
CA VAL A 680 13.11 37.37 2.65
C VAL A 680 14.58 37.11 2.40
N TRP A 681 15.47 37.84 3.08
CA TRP A 681 16.91 37.63 2.97
C TRP A 681 17.31 36.21 3.40
N TYR A 682 16.82 35.75 4.55
CA TYR A 682 17.18 34.44 5.10
C TYR A 682 16.74 33.29 4.18
N ASN A 683 15.47 33.28 3.77
CA ASN A 683 14.93 32.19 2.94
C ASN A 683 15.61 32.15 1.55
N ASN A 684 16.04 33.30 1.01
CA ASN A 684 16.79 33.36 -0.24
C ASN A 684 18.19 32.71 -0.16
N LEU A 685 18.79 32.57 1.03
CA LEU A 685 20.09 31.93 1.21
C LEU A 685 20.07 30.44 0.83
N ASP A 686 18.91 29.79 0.94
CA ASP A 686 18.80 28.34 0.68
C ASP A 686 18.59 28.01 -0.80
N VAL A 687 18.20 28.94 -1.66
CA VAL A 687 17.90 28.64 -3.07
C VAL A 687 19.05 28.95 -4.03
N GLY A 688 19.86 29.99 -3.79
CA GLY A 688 20.98 30.35 -4.67
C GLY A 688 22.08 29.29 -4.73
N PRO A 689 22.70 28.91 -3.59
CA PRO A 689 23.66 27.81 -3.50
C PRO A 689 23.06 26.47 -3.99
N PHE A 690 21.77 26.25 -3.78
CA PHE A 690 21.07 25.05 -4.24
C PHE A 690 21.07 24.95 -5.77
N VAL A 691 20.76 26.03 -6.50
CA VAL A 691 20.87 26.03 -7.98
C VAL A 691 22.28 25.63 -8.42
N THR A 692 23.31 26.22 -7.80
CA THR A 692 24.71 25.93 -8.14
C THR A 692 25.06 24.45 -7.89
N ALA A 693 24.64 23.89 -6.75
CA ALA A 693 24.90 22.50 -6.42
C ALA A 693 24.19 21.53 -7.37
N VAL A 694 22.95 21.85 -7.78
CA VAL A 694 22.20 21.07 -8.76
C VAL A 694 22.83 21.15 -10.15
N GLN A 695 23.34 22.32 -10.57
CA GLN A 695 24.08 22.45 -11.83
C GLN A 695 25.34 21.57 -11.84
N ASN A 696 26.10 21.55 -10.75
CA ASN A 696 27.28 20.68 -10.61
C ASN A 696 26.91 19.19 -10.63
N LEU A 697 25.80 18.82 -9.99
CA LEU A 697 25.23 17.47 -10.08
C LEU A 697 24.83 17.11 -11.52
N GLN A 698 24.09 17.99 -12.21
CA GLN A 698 23.69 17.76 -13.60
C GLN A 698 24.91 17.59 -14.49
N LYS A 699 25.93 18.47 -14.36
CA LYS A 699 27.17 18.40 -15.13
C LYS A 699 27.81 17.00 -15.06
N TYR A 700 27.94 16.43 -13.86
CA TYR A 700 28.49 15.09 -13.66
C TYR A 700 27.74 14.00 -14.45
N TYR A 701 26.40 14.06 -14.51
CA TYR A 701 25.58 13.09 -15.25
C TYR A 701 25.48 13.41 -16.74
N PHE A 702 25.52 14.69 -17.13
CA PHE A 702 25.47 15.15 -18.51
C PHE A 702 26.72 14.73 -19.28
N GLU A 703 27.90 14.74 -18.65
CA GLU A 703 29.14 14.17 -19.20
C GLU A 703 29.01 12.67 -19.54
N ARG A 704 28.04 11.98 -18.95
CA ARG A 704 27.71 10.57 -19.20
C ARG A 704 26.48 10.38 -20.10
N HIS A 705 25.96 11.47 -20.68
CA HIS A 705 24.74 11.52 -21.49
C HIS A 705 23.48 11.03 -20.75
N ILE A 706 23.37 11.38 -19.46
CA ILE A 706 22.23 11.02 -18.61
C ILE A 706 21.55 12.28 -18.11
N ASP A 707 20.28 12.43 -18.45
CA ASP A 707 19.42 13.42 -17.82
C ASP A 707 18.82 12.86 -16.52
N ILE A 708 19.42 13.20 -15.39
CA ILE A 708 19.09 12.60 -14.09
C ILE A 708 17.63 12.83 -13.66
N PHE A 709 16.98 13.93 -14.06
CA PHE A 709 15.64 14.31 -13.59
C PHE A 709 14.51 13.99 -14.59
N LYS A 710 14.80 13.94 -15.89
CA LYS A 710 13.83 13.49 -16.90
C LYS A 710 13.72 11.97 -16.94
N VAL A 711 14.83 11.26 -16.78
CA VAL A 711 14.91 9.80 -16.97
C VAL A 711 14.39 8.99 -15.77
N SER A 712 14.56 9.49 -14.55
CA SER A 712 14.09 8.83 -13.33
C SER A 712 13.68 9.82 -12.25
N ILE A 713 12.97 9.33 -11.23
CA ILE A 713 12.59 10.13 -10.05
C ILE A 713 13.52 9.90 -8.84
N SER A 714 14.53 9.03 -8.99
CA SER A 714 15.45 8.67 -7.91
C SER A 714 16.71 7.97 -8.44
N VAL A 715 17.82 8.02 -7.70
CA VAL A 715 19.06 7.30 -8.05
C VAL A 715 18.87 5.78 -8.18
N PRO A 716 18.12 5.07 -7.33
CA PRO A 716 17.84 3.64 -7.54
C PRO A 716 17.14 3.35 -8.87
N GLY A 717 16.26 4.26 -9.32
CA GLY A 717 15.60 4.13 -10.61
C GLY A 717 16.57 4.28 -11.78
N LEU A 718 17.53 5.20 -11.67
CA LEU A 718 18.62 5.37 -12.65
C LEU A 718 19.55 4.15 -12.66
N ALA A 719 20.01 3.71 -11.50
CA ALA A 719 20.89 2.54 -11.36
C ALA A 719 20.25 1.27 -11.96
N ARG A 720 18.94 1.09 -11.75
CA ARG A 720 18.17 -0.02 -12.36
C ARG A 720 18.20 0.03 -13.89
N GLN A 721 17.94 1.19 -14.49
CA GLN A 721 17.98 1.32 -15.96
C GLN A 721 19.38 1.06 -16.51
N MET A 722 20.42 1.58 -15.85
CA MET A 722 21.81 1.34 -16.24
C MET A 722 22.15 -0.16 -16.15
N LEU A 723 21.74 -0.84 -15.08
CA LEU A 723 21.95 -2.29 -14.91
C LEU A 723 21.31 -3.09 -16.06
N PHE A 724 20.04 -2.83 -16.37
CA PHE A 724 19.37 -3.56 -17.46
C PHE A 724 19.98 -3.26 -18.83
N LYS A 725 20.38 -2.01 -19.08
CA LYS A 725 21.05 -1.62 -20.32
C LYS A 725 22.40 -2.32 -20.48
N CYS A 726 23.22 -2.33 -19.43
CA CYS A 726 24.50 -3.04 -19.44
C CYS A 726 24.32 -4.56 -19.60
N GLY A 727 23.34 -5.14 -18.89
CA GLY A 727 23.00 -6.55 -19.04
C GLY A 727 22.61 -6.88 -20.48
N HIS A 728 21.76 -6.05 -21.10
CA HIS A 728 21.35 -6.22 -22.49
C HIS A 728 22.52 -6.13 -23.48
N GLN A 729 23.42 -5.16 -23.30
CA GLN A 729 24.64 -5.03 -24.11
C GLN A 729 25.58 -6.23 -23.96
N ALA A 730 25.57 -6.89 -22.81
CA ALA A 730 26.29 -8.14 -22.56
C ALA A 730 25.55 -9.39 -23.09
N GLY A 731 24.42 -9.23 -23.79
CA GLY A 731 23.61 -10.33 -24.32
C GLY A 731 22.63 -10.97 -23.34
N ALA A 732 22.44 -10.39 -22.15
CA ALA A 732 21.45 -10.85 -21.19
C ALA A 732 20.02 -10.45 -21.61
N SER A 733 19.07 -11.31 -21.28
CA SER A 733 17.64 -11.07 -21.44
C SER A 733 16.93 -11.42 -20.13
N PHE A 734 15.83 -10.74 -19.79
CA PHE A 734 15.15 -10.95 -18.51
C PHE A 734 13.69 -11.29 -18.77
N ALA A 735 13.29 -12.54 -18.55
CA ALA A 735 11.91 -12.97 -18.77
C ALA A 735 10.98 -12.41 -17.67
N LEU A 736 9.81 -11.95 -18.08
CA LEU A 736 8.76 -11.44 -17.21
C LEU A 736 7.70 -12.52 -16.99
N CYS A 737 7.11 -12.54 -15.78
CA CYS A 737 5.96 -13.40 -15.50
C CYS A 737 4.73 -12.87 -16.26
N ASN A 738 3.97 -13.78 -16.87
CA ASN A 738 2.63 -13.51 -17.37
C ASN A 738 1.57 -13.92 -16.34
N ASP A 739 0.31 -13.60 -16.59
CA ASP A 739 -0.79 -13.92 -15.67
C ASP A 739 -0.87 -15.42 -15.30
N ASN A 740 -0.55 -16.31 -16.24
CA ASN A 740 -0.54 -17.76 -16.02
C ASN A 740 0.59 -18.21 -15.07
N ASN A 741 1.61 -17.38 -14.85
CA ASN A 741 2.78 -17.66 -14.02
C ASN A 741 2.95 -16.63 -12.89
N LYS A 742 1.90 -15.90 -12.52
CA LYS A 742 1.97 -14.89 -11.45
C LYS A 742 2.29 -15.49 -10.08
N ASP A 743 2.02 -16.78 -9.88
CA ASP A 743 2.40 -17.53 -8.67
C ASP A 743 3.93 -17.58 -8.48
N LEU A 744 4.69 -17.64 -9.58
CA LEU A 744 6.16 -17.61 -9.51
C LEU A 744 6.68 -16.27 -9.00
N TYR A 745 6.04 -15.16 -9.37
CA TYR A 745 6.42 -13.84 -8.85
C TYR A 745 6.30 -13.79 -7.32
N TYR A 746 5.18 -14.26 -6.76
CA TYR A 746 5.00 -14.30 -5.30
C TYR A 746 5.96 -15.28 -4.65
N THR A 747 6.15 -16.47 -5.24
CA THR A 747 7.11 -17.45 -4.74
C THR A 747 8.52 -16.86 -4.66
N ILE A 748 9.00 -16.18 -5.71
CA ILE A 748 10.32 -15.54 -5.69
C ILE A 748 10.34 -14.44 -4.62
N LYS A 749 9.35 -13.55 -4.63
CA LYS A 749 9.27 -12.40 -3.73
C LYS A 749 9.28 -12.81 -2.26
N ASP A 750 8.51 -13.83 -1.90
CA ASP A 750 8.38 -14.33 -0.53
C ASP A 750 9.68 -15.01 -0.04
N ASN A 751 10.54 -15.44 -0.98
CA ASN A 751 11.84 -16.06 -0.70
C ASN A 751 13.03 -15.08 -0.86
N ILE A 752 12.81 -13.80 -1.15
CA ILE A 752 13.87 -12.79 -1.13
C ILE A 752 14.22 -12.49 0.33
N ILE A 753 15.46 -12.79 0.72
CA ILE A 753 16.01 -12.52 2.04
C ILE A 753 17.04 -11.39 1.94
N GLY A 754 17.05 -10.49 2.92
CA GLY A 754 18.03 -9.40 3.01
C GLY A 754 19.41 -9.86 3.49
N GLY A 755 20.28 -8.90 3.80
CA GLY A 755 21.60 -9.19 4.35
C GLY A 755 21.54 -9.90 5.71
N PRO A 756 22.32 -10.97 5.94
CA PRO A 756 22.35 -11.65 7.21
C PRO A 756 22.94 -10.75 8.30
N SER A 757 22.17 -10.47 9.35
CA SER A 757 22.65 -9.78 10.55
C SER A 757 22.62 -10.75 11.72
N ILE A 758 23.79 -11.28 12.08
CA ILE A 758 23.94 -12.35 13.07
C ILE A 758 24.87 -11.87 14.18
N ILE A 759 24.35 -11.84 15.41
CA ILE A 759 25.12 -11.44 16.60
C ILE A 759 25.41 -12.69 17.41
N PHE A 760 26.65 -13.18 17.37
CA PHE A 760 27.08 -14.34 18.16
C PHE A 760 27.29 -14.00 19.64
N ASN A 761 27.81 -12.80 19.93
CA ASN A 761 28.04 -12.28 21.28
C ASN A 761 27.81 -10.77 21.27
N ARG A 762 27.13 -10.25 22.30
CA ARG A 762 26.81 -8.81 22.37
C ARG A 762 27.95 -7.92 22.83
N TYR A 763 28.90 -8.50 23.57
CA TYR A 763 29.96 -7.74 24.21
C TYR A 763 31.26 -8.52 24.18
N HIS A 764 32.33 -7.83 23.79
CA HIS A 764 33.70 -8.28 23.90
C HIS A 764 34.55 -7.12 24.39
N GLN A 765 35.41 -7.38 25.36
CA GLN A 765 36.41 -6.44 25.85
C GLN A 765 37.79 -7.10 25.83
N VAL A 766 38.75 -6.36 25.27
CA VAL A 766 40.15 -6.77 25.25
C VAL A 766 40.66 -6.95 26.67
N GLY A 767 41.35 -8.07 26.93
CA GLY A 767 41.91 -8.47 28.22
C GLY A 767 40.90 -9.03 29.22
N LYS A 768 39.59 -8.93 28.97
CA LYS A 768 38.56 -9.39 29.92
C LYS A 768 37.68 -10.50 29.39
N THR A 769 37.23 -10.43 28.14
CA THR A 769 36.32 -11.43 27.60
C THR A 769 37.09 -12.67 27.16
N ASN A 770 36.72 -13.84 27.64
CA ASN A 770 37.38 -15.10 27.32
C ASN A 770 36.80 -15.71 26.04
N ILE A 771 37.66 -16.09 25.09
CA ILE A 771 37.24 -16.69 23.82
C ILE A 771 36.65 -18.07 24.11
N ARG A 772 35.38 -18.30 23.72
CA ARG A 772 34.63 -19.54 23.99
C ARG A 772 34.59 -19.92 25.49
N ASN A 773 34.60 -18.91 26.38
CA ASN A 773 34.66 -19.08 27.84
C ASN A 773 35.92 -19.79 28.36
N ASP A 774 37.01 -19.80 27.59
CA ASP A 774 38.31 -20.37 28.02
C ASP A 774 39.15 -19.31 28.76
N PRO A 775 39.36 -19.43 30.09
CA PRO A 775 40.11 -18.45 30.88
C PRO A 775 41.57 -18.30 30.46
N SER A 776 42.15 -19.31 29.78
CA SER A 776 43.52 -19.21 29.26
C SER A 776 43.61 -18.40 27.96
N LYS A 777 42.46 -18.00 27.38
CA LYS A 777 42.38 -17.30 26.09
C LYS A 777 41.57 -16.00 26.22
N PRO A 778 42.09 -15.00 26.96
CA PRO A 778 41.48 -13.68 26.97
C PRO A 778 41.54 -13.07 25.57
N CYS A 779 40.48 -12.38 25.17
CA CYS A 779 40.41 -11.62 23.93
C CYS A 779 41.54 -10.59 23.89
N LYS A 780 42.45 -10.67 22.93
CA LYS A 780 43.61 -9.76 22.86
C LYS A 780 43.41 -8.59 21.90
N LYS A 781 42.52 -8.73 20.93
CA LYS A 781 42.26 -7.75 19.87
C LYS A 781 40.86 -7.94 19.33
N ILE A 782 40.20 -6.84 19.00
CA ILE A 782 38.93 -6.82 18.27
C ILE A 782 39.22 -6.20 16.90
N VAL A 783 38.76 -6.86 15.84
CA VAL A 783 38.97 -6.43 14.45
C VAL A 783 37.62 -6.46 13.74
N GLY A 784 37.25 -5.36 13.11
CA GLY A 784 36.11 -5.29 12.21
C GLY A 784 36.59 -5.45 10.76
N PHE A 785 35.88 -6.27 10.00
CA PHE A 785 36.07 -6.39 8.55
C PHE A 785 34.78 -5.96 7.87
N ASP A 786 34.91 -5.15 6.82
CA ASP A 786 33.79 -4.76 5.97
C ASP A 786 34.13 -5.15 4.53
N ALA A 787 33.14 -5.67 3.81
CA ALA A 787 33.32 -6.06 2.42
C ALA A 787 33.08 -4.84 1.53
N ASN A 788 34.13 -4.37 0.86
CA ASN A 788 34.04 -3.27 -0.09
C ASN A 788 32.99 -3.57 -1.19
N ALA A 789 31.87 -2.86 -1.14
CA ALA A 789 30.77 -2.97 -2.09
C ALA A 789 30.28 -4.42 -2.34
N LEU A 790 29.99 -5.17 -1.26
CA LEU A 790 29.54 -6.57 -1.30
C LEU A 790 28.51 -6.86 -2.41
N TYR A 791 27.42 -6.10 -2.50
CA TYR A 791 26.37 -6.34 -3.50
C TYR A 791 26.82 -6.06 -4.94
N LEU A 792 27.72 -5.10 -5.16
CA LEU A 792 28.28 -4.85 -6.49
C LEU A 792 29.19 -6.02 -6.91
N PHE A 793 30.00 -6.54 -5.98
CA PHE A 793 30.78 -7.76 -6.22
C PHE A 793 29.87 -8.95 -6.55
N CYS A 794 28.79 -9.13 -5.79
CA CYS A 794 27.80 -10.17 -6.05
C CYS A 794 27.19 -10.03 -7.45
N ILE A 795 26.76 -8.83 -7.86
CA ILE A 795 26.21 -8.56 -9.20
C ILE A 795 27.20 -8.92 -10.32
N GLY A 796 28.51 -8.82 -10.08
CA GLY A 796 29.55 -9.26 -11.01
C GLY A 796 29.73 -10.78 -11.13
N GLN A 797 29.07 -11.58 -10.29
CA GLN A 797 29.09 -13.04 -10.36
C GLN A 797 28.04 -13.58 -11.37
N PRO A 798 28.09 -14.87 -11.75
CA PRO A 798 27.04 -15.46 -12.57
C PRO A 798 25.64 -15.26 -11.96
N MET A 799 24.78 -14.55 -12.70
CA MET A 799 23.41 -14.19 -12.29
C MET A 799 22.35 -14.89 -13.14
N PRO A 800 21.17 -15.21 -12.59
CA PRO A 800 20.07 -15.80 -13.35
C PRO A 800 19.54 -14.81 -14.39
N THR A 801 19.57 -15.21 -15.66
CA THR A 801 19.05 -14.47 -16.80
C THR A 801 18.37 -15.44 -17.78
N GLY A 802 17.62 -14.92 -18.74
CA GLY A 802 16.93 -15.68 -19.77
C GLY A 802 15.53 -16.15 -19.37
N PRO A 803 14.93 -17.08 -20.13
CA PRO A 803 13.64 -17.67 -19.82
C PRO A 803 13.70 -18.61 -18.61
N PHE A 804 12.58 -18.76 -17.91
CA PHE A 804 12.42 -19.76 -16.86
C PHE A 804 11.72 -21.03 -17.37
N VAL A 805 12.04 -22.17 -16.76
CA VAL A 805 11.38 -23.46 -17.01
C VAL A 805 10.66 -23.89 -15.74
N ARG A 806 9.37 -24.16 -15.85
CA ARG A 806 8.55 -24.62 -14.72
C ARG A 806 8.54 -26.15 -14.66
N ARG A 807 8.68 -26.70 -13.46
CA ARG A 807 8.56 -28.14 -13.19
C ARG A 807 7.66 -28.32 -11.97
N CYS A 808 6.51 -28.96 -12.17
CA CYS A 808 5.51 -29.17 -11.13
C CYS A 808 5.40 -30.65 -10.78
N LEU A 809 5.11 -30.96 -9.52
CA LEU A 809 4.95 -32.34 -9.05
C LEU A 809 3.76 -33.04 -9.74
N GLU A 810 2.66 -32.31 -9.94
CA GLU A 810 1.43 -32.79 -10.60
C GLU A 810 1.70 -33.27 -12.03
N GLU A 811 2.70 -32.66 -12.68
CA GLU A 811 3.15 -32.97 -14.03
C GLU A 811 4.37 -33.91 -14.03
N GLN A 812 4.67 -34.58 -12.92
CA GLN A 812 5.84 -35.44 -12.74
C GLN A 812 7.17 -34.74 -13.07
N PHE A 813 7.28 -33.46 -12.71
CA PHE A 813 8.41 -32.58 -13.00
C PHE A 813 8.79 -32.47 -14.49
N LYS A 814 7.84 -32.76 -15.39
CA LYS A 814 8.02 -32.54 -16.82
C LYS A 814 8.31 -31.05 -17.09
N PRO A 815 9.31 -30.74 -17.93
CA PRO A 815 9.69 -29.36 -18.19
C PRO A 815 8.60 -28.63 -18.98
N ASN A 816 7.97 -27.64 -18.35
CA ASN A 816 7.07 -26.70 -19.00
C ASN A 816 7.87 -25.44 -19.37
N LYS A 817 8.29 -25.36 -20.64
CA LYS A 817 9.06 -24.24 -21.19
C LYS A 817 8.12 -23.11 -21.61
N THR A 818 8.38 -21.89 -21.13
CA THR A 818 7.61 -20.69 -21.48
C THR A 818 7.88 -20.21 -22.90
N GLU A 819 9.11 -20.37 -23.40
CA GLU A 819 9.51 -19.98 -24.76
C GLU A 819 9.93 -21.19 -25.61
N LYS A 820 9.23 -21.37 -26.74
CA LYS A 820 9.44 -22.52 -27.66
C LYS A 820 10.55 -22.29 -28.68
N TYR A 821 11.07 -21.07 -28.80
CA TYR A 821 11.95 -20.62 -29.90
C TYR A 821 13.40 -20.32 -29.50
N MET A 822 13.85 -20.77 -28.32
CA MET A 822 15.19 -20.43 -27.78
C MET A 822 16.35 -20.76 -28.72
N LEU A 823 16.28 -21.86 -29.46
CA LEU A 823 17.30 -22.23 -30.45
C LEU A 823 17.46 -21.19 -31.56
N ALA A 824 16.36 -20.63 -32.06
CA ALA A 824 16.40 -19.57 -33.06
C ALA A 824 17.10 -18.33 -32.51
N TYR A 825 16.74 -17.93 -31.28
CA TYR A 825 17.32 -16.75 -30.66
C TYR A 825 18.79 -16.94 -30.26
N HIS A 826 19.22 -18.14 -29.83
CA HIS A 826 20.63 -18.43 -29.59
C HIS A 826 21.46 -18.30 -30.86
N TRP A 827 20.93 -18.77 -32.00
CA TRP A 827 21.59 -18.59 -33.29
C TRP A 827 21.69 -17.12 -33.69
N LEU A 828 20.62 -16.34 -33.55
CA LEU A 828 20.63 -14.90 -33.86
C LEU A 828 21.59 -14.12 -32.96
N ASN A 829 21.62 -14.40 -31.66
CA ASN A 829 22.58 -13.81 -30.74
C ASN A 829 24.03 -14.20 -31.08
N TRP A 830 24.26 -15.45 -31.48
CA TRP A 830 25.59 -15.86 -31.94
C TRP A 830 26.02 -15.12 -33.20
N LEU A 831 25.12 -14.89 -34.17
CA LEU A 831 25.42 -14.08 -35.35
C LEU A 831 25.77 -12.64 -34.98
N ASN A 832 25.01 -12.02 -34.08
CA ASN A 832 25.34 -10.69 -33.55
C ASN A 832 26.76 -10.64 -32.99
N HIS A 833 27.12 -11.58 -32.13
CA HIS A 833 28.44 -11.58 -31.48
C HIS A 833 29.59 -11.97 -32.42
N SER A 834 29.41 -12.98 -33.26
CA SER A 834 30.49 -13.52 -34.10
C SER A 834 30.77 -12.66 -35.33
N SER A 835 29.79 -11.91 -35.81
CA SER A 835 29.85 -11.17 -37.07
C SER A 835 29.73 -9.65 -36.89
N GLY A 836 29.60 -9.16 -35.65
CA GLY A 836 29.47 -7.73 -35.33
C GLY A 836 28.21 -7.09 -35.91
N LEU A 837 27.16 -7.89 -36.12
CA LEU A 837 25.88 -7.46 -36.69
C LEU A 837 24.94 -6.97 -35.58
N ASN A 838 23.96 -6.14 -35.95
CA ASN A 838 22.94 -5.62 -35.05
C ASN A 838 21.54 -6.19 -35.37
N ILE A 839 21.41 -7.51 -35.29
CA ILE A 839 20.17 -8.22 -35.58
C ILE A 839 19.19 -8.06 -34.42
N VAL A 840 18.05 -7.43 -34.69
CA VAL A 840 16.92 -7.28 -33.78
C VAL A 840 15.99 -8.49 -33.87
N HIS A 841 15.55 -9.00 -32.72
CA HIS A 841 14.64 -10.15 -32.60
C HIS A 841 13.83 -10.13 -31.30
N LYS A 842 12.86 -11.03 -31.17
CA LYS A 842 11.92 -11.02 -30.03
C LYS A 842 12.57 -10.99 -28.64
N LEU A 843 13.63 -11.77 -28.38
CA LEU A 843 14.27 -11.75 -27.05
C LEU A 843 15.00 -10.45 -26.73
N ASN A 844 15.54 -9.74 -27.73
CA ASN A 844 16.34 -8.54 -27.49
C ASN A 844 15.48 -7.26 -27.57
N GLN A 845 14.42 -7.24 -28.39
CA GLN A 845 13.49 -6.11 -28.51
C GLN A 845 12.10 -6.34 -27.92
N GLY A 846 11.82 -7.51 -27.32
CA GLY A 846 10.52 -7.87 -26.78
C GLY A 846 9.44 -8.21 -27.83
N GLN A 847 9.68 -7.86 -29.11
CA GLN A 847 8.76 -8.09 -30.22
C GLN A 847 9.49 -8.56 -31.49
N GLU A 848 8.79 -9.29 -32.35
CA GLU A 848 9.30 -9.71 -33.66
C GLU A 848 9.09 -8.57 -34.66
N LYS A 849 10.13 -8.20 -35.43
CA LYS A 849 9.99 -7.25 -36.55
C LYS A 849 9.06 -7.88 -37.59
N ARG A 850 8.22 -7.08 -38.22
CA ARG A 850 7.35 -7.50 -39.32
C ARG A 850 7.83 -6.91 -40.63
N VAL A 851 7.87 -7.74 -41.66
CA VAL A 851 8.11 -7.33 -43.03
C VAL A 851 6.85 -7.64 -43.82
N GLY A 852 6.09 -6.61 -44.17
CA GLY A 852 4.72 -6.75 -44.66
C GLY A 852 3.83 -7.48 -43.64
N LYS A 853 3.09 -8.51 -44.08
CA LYS A 853 2.20 -9.28 -43.19
C LYS A 853 2.88 -10.37 -42.37
N TYR A 854 4.17 -10.62 -42.57
CA TYR A 854 4.87 -11.74 -41.94
C TYR A 854 5.82 -11.26 -40.84
N PRO A 855 5.79 -11.87 -39.64
CA PRO A 855 6.87 -11.70 -38.66
C PRO A 855 8.14 -12.40 -39.14
N VAL A 856 9.29 -11.84 -38.80
CA VAL A 856 10.60 -12.43 -39.08
C VAL A 856 11.34 -12.76 -37.78
N ASP A 857 12.12 -13.85 -37.78
CA ASP A 857 12.83 -14.31 -36.59
C ASP A 857 13.92 -13.29 -36.15
N GLY A 858 14.64 -12.69 -37.10
CA GLY A 858 15.58 -11.60 -36.87
C GLY A 858 15.68 -10.64 -38.06
N PHE A 859 16.04 -9.38 -37.80
CA PHE A 859 16.20 -8.33 -38.81
C PHE A 859 17.39 -7.44 -38.48
N ASP A 860 18.24 -7.13 -39.44
CA ASP A 860 19.31 -6.16 -39.28
C ASP A 860 18.96 -4.90 -40.08
N GLU A 861 18.80 -3.78 -39.36
CA GLU A 861 18.32 -2.52 -39.94
C GLU A 861 19.39 -1.82 -40.79
N ASP A 862 20.66 -1.93 -40.39
CA ASP A 862 21.78 -1.30 -41.08
C ASP A 862 22.04 -1.92 -42.46
N SER A 863 21.86 -3.25 -42.57
CA SER A 863 22.07 -4.00 -43.81
C SER A 863 20.77 -4.36 -44.54
N ASN A 864 19.61 -3.97 -43.98
CA ASN A 864 18.27 -4.36 -44.44
C ASN A 864 18.13 -5.88 -44.68
N THR A 865 18.78 -6.69 -43.83
CA THR A 865 18.87 -8.15 -44.01
C THR A 865 17.93 -8.88 -43.05
N ILE A 866 17.13 -9.81 -43.60
CA ILE A 866 16.24 -10.66 -42.81
C ILE A 866 16.95 -11.96 -42.43
N TYR A 867 16.81 -12.41 -41.19
CA TYR A 867 17.35 -13.67 -40.69
C TYR A 867 16.21 -14.58 -40.25
N GLN A 868 16.14 -15.79 -40.80
CA GLN A 868 15.06 -16.73 -40.54
C GLN A 868 15.61 -18.10 -40.19
N PHE A 869 15.13 -18.67 -39.08
CA PHE A 869 15.58 -19.93 -38.51
C PHE A 869 14.66 -21.07 -38.91
N HIS A 870 15.10 -21.89 -39.87
CA HIS A 870 14.32 -23.01 -40.39
C HIS A 870 14.59 -24.34 -39.65
N GLY A 871 14.05 -24.47 -38.43
CA GLY A 871 14.11 -25.72 -37.64
C GLY A 871 13.21 -26.86 -38.18
N CYS A 872 13.67 -28.11 -38.18
CA CYS A 872 12.98 -29.22 -38.88
C CYS A 872 11.54 -29.49 -38.41
N TYR A 873 11.25 -29.49 -37.10
CA TYR A 873 9.92 -29.78 -36.56
C TYR A 873 8.87 -28.70 -36.90
N TRP A 874 9.32 -27.45 -37.06
CA TRP A 874 8.45 -26.28 -37.19
C TRP A 874 8.16 -25.89 -38.64
N HIS A 875 8.99 -26.34 -39.57
CA HIS A 875 8.86 -26.10 -41.01
C HIS A 875 8.29 -27.33 -41.75
N GLY A 876 7.94 -28.39 -41.02
CA GLY A 876 7.44 -29.63 -41.59
C GLY A 876 8.49 -30.40 -42.38
N HIS A 877 9.78 -30.13 -42.16
CA HIS A 877 10.84 -30.83 -42.86
C HIS A 877 10.95 -32.28 -42.35
N ARG A 878 10.93 -33.21 -43.30
CA ARG A 878 11.21 -34.63 -43.05
C ARG A 878 12.73 -34.81 -43.05
N CYS A 879 13.34 -34.70 -41.87
CA CYS A 879 14.78 -34.83 -41.66
C CYS A 879 15.06 -35.82 -40.52
N TRP A 880 16.34 -36.14 -40.27
CA TRP A 880 16.72 -37.10 -39.23
C TRP A 880 16.23 -36.71 -37.82
N LEU A 881 16.07 -35.41 -37.54
CA LEU A 881 15.53 -34.89 -36.27
C LEU A 881 14.02 -35.11 -36.09
N THR A 882 13.27 -35.31 -37.17
CA THR A 882 11.81 -35.54 -37.13
C THR A 882 11.43 -37.01 -37.35
N LYS A 883 12.42 -37.89 -37.51
CA LYS A 883 12.24 -39.33 -37.81
C LYS A 883 11.29 -40.03 -36.84
N SER A 884 11.29 -39.67 -35.55
CA SER A 884 10.42 -40.25 -34.51
C SER A 884 8.93 -39.83 -34.63
N GLN A 885 8.62 -38.90 -35.53
CA GLN A 885 7.27 -38.40 -35.77
C GLN A 885 6.70 -38.84 -37.13
N HIS A 886 7.54 -39.40 -38.01
CA HIS A 886 7.12 -39.85 -39.34
C HIS A 886 6.04 -40.92 -39.22
N GLY A 887 5.00 -40.80 -40.05
CA GLY A 887 3.87 -41.74 -40.06
C GLY A 887 2.82 -41.50 -38.98
N LYS A 888 3.00 -40.52 -38.07
CA LYS A 888 1.92 -40.09 -37.17
C LYS A 888 1.00 -39.13 -37.90
N GLU A 889 -0.23 -39.56 -38.16
CA GLU A 889 -1.23 -38.81 -38.96
C GLU A 889 -1.42 -37.34 -38.51
N LYS A 890 -1.52 -37.11 -37.19
CA LYS A 890 -1.59 -35.74 -36.63
C LYS A 890 -0.34 -34.91 -36.92
N TRP A 891 0.85 -35.51 -36.90
CA TRP A 891 2.10 -34.80 -37.18
C TRP A 891 2.27 -34.52 -38.68
N GLU A 892 1.95 -35.48 -39.56
CA GLU A 892 2.02 -35.31 -41.02
C GLU A 892 1.09 -34.18 -41.50
N ALA A 893 -0.15 -34.14 -41.02
CA ALA A 893 -1.08 -33.05 -41.35
C ALA A 893 -0.59 -31.68 -40.87
N ILE A 894 0.07 -31.63 -39.70
CA ILE A 894 0.68 -30.41 -39.16
C ILE A 894 1.94 -30.02 -39.95
N ALA A 895 2.76 -30.99 -40.34
CA ALA A 895 3.99 -30.80 -41.10
C ALA A 895 3.69 -30.21 -42.47
N ASP A 896 2.74 -30.78 -43.22
CA ASP A 896 2.35 -30.28 -44.54
C ASP A 896 1.75 -28.85 -44.46
N LYS A 897 0.94 -28.57 -43.44
CA LYS A 897 0.39 -27.22 -43.20
C LYS A 897 1.50 -26.20 -42.90
N ARG A 898 2.51 -26.60 -42.13
CA ARG A 898 3.68 -25.76 -41.79
C ARG A 898 4.55 -25.52 -43.01
N ALA A 899 4.88 -26.55 -43.78
CA ALA A 899 5.66 -26.45 -45.01
C ALA A 899 5.03 -25.46 -46.01
N LYS A 900 3.72 -25.58 -46.27
CA LYS A 900 2.99 -24.64 -47.15
C LYS A 900 2.99 -23.21 -46.63
N LYS A 901 2.92 -23.01 -45.31
CA LYS A 901 2.99 -21.67 -44.70
C LYS A 901 4.39 -21.08 -44.87
N THR A 902 5.42 -21.87 -44.64
CA THR A 902 6.82 -21.48 -44.83
C THR A 902 7.11 -21.11 -46.27
N GLU A 903 6.68 -21.91 -47.23
CA GLU A 903 6.83 -21.63 -48.66
C GLU A 903 6.22 -20.27 -49.05
N ARG A 904 5.01 -19.96 -48.56
CA ARG A 904 4.35 -18.67 -48.78
C ARG A 904 5.10 -17.49 -48.16
N SER A 905 5.69 -17.66 -46.98
CA SER A 905 6.53 -16.62 -46.37
C SER A 905 7.87 -16.48 -47.11
N LEU A 906 8.48 -17.59 -47.53
CA LEU A 906 9.74 -17.59 -48.29
C LEU A 906 9.58 -16.81 -49.59
N ILE A 907 8.55 -17.11 -50.38
CA ILE A 907 8.29 -16.42 -51.67
C ILE A 907 8.16 -14.91 -51.46
N PHE A 908 7.54 -14.47 -50.37
CA PHE A 908 7.37 -13.05 -50.08
C PHE A 908 8.66 -12.37 -49.56
N LEU A 909 9.46 -13.08 -48.76
CA LEU A 909 10.65 -12.51 -48.11
C LEU A 909 11.92 -12.61 -48.96
N ASN A 910 12.05 -13.64 -49.81
CA ASN A 910 13.24 -13.92 -50.62
C ASN A 910 13.73 -12.74 -51.49
N PRO A 911 12.87 -11.89 -52.09
CA PRO A 911 13.31 -10.71 -52.83
C PRO A 911 13.93 -9.60 -51.96
N LYS A 912 13.77 -9.65 -50.63
CA LYS A 912 14.10 -8.56 -49.68
C LYS A 912 15.37 -8.84 -48.87
N ALA A 913 16.44 -9.31 -49.52
CA ALA A 913 17.74 -9.60 -48.89
C ALA A 913 17.66 -10.53 -47.65
N THR A 914 17.21 -11.79 -47.84
CA THR A 914 17.05 -12.74 -46.72
C THR A 914 18.20 -13.76 -46.62
N ARG A 915 18.70 -13.98 -45.39
CA ARG A 915 19.61 -15.07 -45.02
C ARG A 915 18.87 -16.15 -44.21
N TRP A 916 19.15 -17.40 -44.55
CA TRP A 916 18.45 -18.57 -43.99
C TRP A 916 19.42 -19.47 -43.24
N LEU A 917 19.00 -19.95 -42.06
CA LEU A 917 19.66 -21.11 -41.44
C LEU A 917 18.74 -22.33 -41.53
N LYS A 918 19.21 -23.36 -42.23
CA LYS A 918 18.59 -24.68 -42.17
C LYS A 918 19.15 -25.45 -40.99
N CYS A 919 18.30 -26.21 -40.30
CA CYS A 919 18.70 -27.02 -39.17
C CYS A 919 19.87 -27.99 -39.46
N GLU A 920 20.04 -28.42 -40.72
CA GLU A 920 21.10 -29.33 -41.18
C GLU A 920 22.46 -28.64 -41.36
N SER A 921 22.48 -27.31 -41.45
CA SER A 921 23.68 -26.49 -41.68
C SER A 921 24.08 -25.65 -40.46
N ALA A 922 23.45 -25.88 -39.30
CA ALA A 922 23.74 -25.16 -38.07
C ALA A 922 24.97 -25.77 -37.35
N PRO A 923 26.06 -25.03 -37.12
CA PRO A 923 27.27 -25.57 -36.47
C PRO A 923 27.15 -25.82 -34.95
N PHE A 924 25.95 -25.88 -34.37
CA PHE A 924 25.77 -25.89 -32.91
C PHE A 924 25.24 -27.22 -32.37
N ALA A 925 26.16 -28.12 -31.98
CA ALA A 925 26.34 -28.56 -30.59
C ALA A 925 27.35 -29.75 -30.46
N PRO A 926 28.57 -29.53 -29.95
CA PRO A 926 29.22 -30.47 -29.06
C PRO A 926 28.93 -30.01 -27.62
N GLY A 927 28.03 -30.70 -26.90
CA GLY A 927 27.76 -30.32 -25.49
C GLY A 927 26.60 -31.02 -24.79
N CYS A 928 25.68 -31.65 -25.51
CA CYS A 928 24.73 -32.60 -24.91
C CYS A 928 25.14 -34.04 -25.24
N VAL A 929 26.37 -34.39 -24.86
CA VAL A 929 26.80 -35.78 -24.73
C VAL A 929 26.53 -36.14 -23.27
N SER A 930 25.62 -37.10 -23.09
CA SER A 930 25.49 -38.00 -21.95
C SER A 930 26.32 -37.69 -20.70
N THR A 931 25.63 -37.36 -19.61
CA THR A 931 26.01 -37.88 -18.30
C THR A 931 24.87 -38.79 -17.83
N PRO A 932 25.05 -40.12 -17.82
CA PRO A 932 24.43 -40.94 -16.80
C PRO A 932 25.21 -40.70 -15.50
N ASP A 933 24.62 -39.92 -14.60
CA ASP A 933 24.63 -40.05 -13.13
C ASP A 933 23.89 -38.87 -12.49
#